data_AF-A0AAQ4S2J6-F1
#
_entry.id   AF-A0AAQ4S2J6-F1
#
_cell.length_a   1.000
_cell.length_b   1.000
_cell.length_c   1.000
_cell.angle_alpha   90.00
_cell.angle_beta   90.00
_cell.angle_gamma   90.00
#
_symmetry.space_group_name_H-M   'P 1'
#
loop_
_entity.id
_entity.type
_entity.pdbx_description
1 polymer ?
#
loop_
_entity_poly.entity_id
_entity_poly.type
_entity_poly.pdbx_seq_one_letter_code
_entity_poly.pdbx_strand_id
1 'polypeptide(L)'
;MNSVILFRVPGPSLIRPSIMNCTICGIFRISAHCLTCLQGLCSECDRLYHSYPERADHRRTAVSSSSLSSTSSQNSPSSSTWRCLHCTKVNSIHDVLCEECEQPRLEPIGSKAEESQPATITEWQCKSCTMVNAASSILCKVCERPRLATRPPLMKKPAGIYIQCAAWVCQFCTYLNYSPATVCEMCDLARPEPAPLPAKLRPPSPVRRVPALPIKPKQPPTEDLDSCRQRRMKEEGLKLIQLIRDGEKKGVSPEEVYTSRRAAGDSSILPCKWLKTELPLLANGVQLSRAEAKQAWLRAGGDKERAARQALRDRLTKVQELCALGFSNAARCHEGLRQSGGEVRGALALLQRPLLEPFHKHIWSDKPEPPVDIHHPDKQVRPCRLLAVYDLPSWGRCELALSLLLEHSAPYSLEDVVQAVRESHDREFIKRVLAKECPICLSVFPHSKMQSLTSCQCSVCCGCFQQHFTIAVRDKHIRDMVCPVCWEPDINDPEHLNSYFSTLDIQLRECLEPEVYELFHKKLTEQALIKDPKFLWCCHCSYGFIYDGDQLKVTCFQCRNSFCAQCKKPWESQHAGLSCEQYQSWKRENDPEYQRQGLAGYLRDNGITCPNCRFQYALSKGGCMHFCCSQCRYQFCSGCNNPFHTTCAVDECSVSGLHAHHPRDCLFYLRDWEPARLQALLEVHTHTHTHESYLLSSDICLCGVIEQKDEGGQQPDSACGAQTQPGHAGLCEKHYREYLVSLINSHSIDPAPIYSSNELLLACKRYKVDDSRRDGEDGFTFFSRLLKKLMDEVPLGDKVPRKK
;
A
#
# COMPACT_ATOMS: atom_id res chain seq x y z
N MET A 1 -51.61 -14.45 -3.06
CA MET A 1 -51.90 -13.31 -2.15
C MET A 1 -50.69 -13.14 -1.23
N ASN A 2 -49.66 -12.44 -1.70
CA ASN A 2 -48.43 -12.21 -0.93
C ASN A 2 -48.33 -10.72 -0.63
N SER A 3 -48.70 -10.35 0.60
CA SER A 3 -48.58 -8.98 1.11
C SER A 3 -47.18 -8.81 1.71
N VAL A 4 -46.35 -8.03 1.03
CA VAL A 4 -45.01 -7.64 1.46
C VAL A 4 -45.14 -6.62 2.59
N ILE A 5 -44.64 -6.97 3.79
CA ILE A 5 -44.49 -6.04 4.92
C ILE A 5 -43.06 -5.52 4.89
N LEU A 6 -42.91 -4.24 4.55
CA LEU A 6 -41.66 -3.47 4.61
C LEU A 6 -41.24 -3.26 6.08
N PHE A 7 -40.06 -3.78 6.46
CA PHE A 7 -39.43 -3.47 7.75
C PHE A 7 -38.68 -2.14 7.67
N ARG A 8 -39.10 -1.17 8.48
CA ARG A 8 -38.40 0.09 8.73
C ARG A 8 -37.45 -0.13 9.91
N VAL A 9 -36.14 -0.10 9.67
CA VAL A 9 -35.10 -0.20 10.71
C VAL A 9 -34.98 1.15 11.44
N PRO A 10 -35.01 1.22 12.79
CA PRO A 10 -34.72 2.44 13.52
C PRO A 10 -33.20 2.67 13.60
N GLY A 11 -32.74 3.80 13.06
CA GLY A 11 -31.39 4.31 13.28
C GLY A 11 -31.18 4.83 14.70
N PRO A 12 -29.92 5.13 15.10
CA PRO A 12 -29.57 5.57 16.44
C PRO A 12 -30.22 6.92 16.77
N SER A 13 -30.73 7.03 18.00
CA SER A 13 -31.42 8.19 18.56
C SER A 13 -30.50 9.42 18.63
N LEU A 14 -30.56 10.29 17.62
CA LEU A 14 -30.16 11.69 17.75
C LEU A 14 -31.26 12.43 18.52
N ILE A 15 -30.87 13.10 19.60
CA ILE A 15 -31.71 14.06 20.33
C ILE A 15 -32.23 15.09 19.32
N ARG A 16 -33.54 15.13 19.07
CA ARG A 16 -34.18 16.22 18.31
C ARG A 16 -34.01 17.52 19.11
N PRO A 17 -33.42 18.60 18.56
CA PRO A 17 -33.57 19.92 19.16
C PRO A 17 -35.04 20.32 19.00
N SER A 18 -35.71 20.62 20.11
CA SER A 18 -37.00 21.31 20.02
C SER A 18 -36.80 22.64 19.29
N ILE A 19 -37.61 22.92 18.27
CA ILE A 19 -37.63 24.14 17.41
C ILE A 19 -37.76 25.47 18.19
N MET A 20 -37.78 25.41 19.52
CA MET A 20 -37.96 26.54 20.44
C MET A 20 -36.67 26.95 21.17
N ASN A 21 -35.52 26.35 20.85
CA ASN A 21 -34.24 26.61 21.52
C ASN A 21 -33.31 27.48 20.68
N CYS A 22 -32.46 28.26 21.35
CA CYS A 22 -31.51 29.20 20.77
C CYS A 22 -30.63 28.51 19.72
N THR A 23 -30.53 29.12 18.55
CA THR A 23 -29.81 28.58 17.39
C THR A 23 -28.30 28.50 17.62
N ILE A 24 -27.75 29.34 18.51
CA ILE A 24 -26.31 29.37 18.80
C ILE A 24 -25.94 28.38 19.90
N CYS A 25 -26.60 28.44 21.06
CA CYS A 25 -26.22 27.60 22.20
C CYS A 25 -27.02 26.30 22.31
N GLY A 26 -28.18 26.18 21.66
CA GLY A 26 -29.05 24.99 21.72
C GLY A 26 -29.73 24.72 23.08
N ILE A 27 -29.35 25.45 24.13
CA ILE A 27 -29.67 25.15 25.52
C ILE A 27 -30.87 25.96 26.03
N PHE A 28 -30.88 27.27 25.80
CA PHE A 28 -31.92 28.18 26.31
C PHE A 28 -33.00 28.44 25.26
N ARG A 29 -34.24 28.75 25.68
CA ARG A 29 -35.32 29.07 24.74
C ARG A 29 -35.05 30.35 23.97
N ILE A 30 -35.60 30.43 22.76
CA ILE A 30 -35.54 31.62 21.92
C ILE A 30 -36.31 32.75 22.60
N SER A 31 -35.65 33.88 22.83
CA SER A 31 -36.25 35.10 23.36
C SER A 31 -36.37 36.20 22.30
N ALA A 32 -35.53 36.16 21.26
CA ALA A 32 -35.57 37.11 20.16
C ALA A 32 -35.27 36.41 18.82
N HIS A 33 -35.97 36.82 17.76
CA HIS A 33 -35.66 36.43 16.38
C HIS A 33 -35.00 37.60 15.66
N CYS A 34 -33.84 37.35 15.07
CA CYS A 34 -33.21 38.29 14.16
C CYS A 34 -33.70 38.01 12.74
N LEU A 35 -34.44 38.94 12.15
CA LEU A 35 -35.05 38.78 10.83
C LEU A 35 -34.01 38.84 9.70
N THR A 36 -32.90 39.54 9.93
CA THR A 36 -31.80 39.63 8.97
C THR A 36 -30.95 38.37 8.97
N CYS A 37 -30.69 37.78 10.14
CA CYS A 37 -29.93 36.53 10.26
C CYS A 37 -30.80 35.28 10.11
N LEU A 38 -32.13 35.43 10.17
CA LEU A 38 -33.13 34.35 10.21
C LEU A 38 -32.85 33.32 11.32
N GLN A 39 -32.43 33.78 12.50
CA GLN A 39 -32.12 32.93 13.65
C GLN A 39 -32.92 33.35 14.89
N GLY A 40 -33.37 32.35 15.65
CA GLY A 40 -33.91 32.53 16.99
C GLY A 40 -32.82 32.39 18.05
N LEU A 41 -32.60 33.42 18.86
CA LEU A 41 -31.54 33.49 19.86
C LEU A 41 -32.14 33.65 21.27
N CYS A 42 -31.49 33.08 22.29
CA CYS A 42 -31.76 33.46 23.68
C CYS A 42 -31.13 34.82 23.96
N SER A 43 -31.54 35.46 25.05
CA SER A 43 -31.21 36.86 25.36
C SER A 43 -29.70 37.11 25.43
N GLU A 44 -28.95 36.16 26.00
CA GLU A 44 -27.50 36.30 26.15
C GLU A 44 -26.76 36.11 24.82
N CYS A 45 -27.18 35.13 24.02
CA CYS A 45 -26.60 34.90 22.70
C CYS A 45 -26.96 36.04 21.73
N ASP A 46 -28.16 36.62 21.83
CA ASP A 46 -28.56 37.77 21.03
C ASP A 46 -27.67 38.99 21.31
N ARG A 47 -27.44 39.28 22.61
CA ARG A 47 -26.59 40.39 23.06
C ARG A 47 -25.14 40.24 22.60
N LEU A 48 -24.57 39.04 22.71
CA LEU A 48 -23.18 38.77 22.33
C LEU A 48 -22.99 38.70 20.81
N TYR A 49 -23.97 38.19 20.07
CA TYR A 49 -23.86 38.04 18.61
C TYR A 49 -24.07 39.36 17.86
N HIS A 50 -24.90 40.25 18.42
CA HIS A 50 -25.18 41.57 17.85
C HIS A 50 -24.41 42.72 18.54
N SER A 51 -23.41 42.42 19.38
CA SER A 51 -22.48 43.43 19.91
C SER A 51 -21.38 43.83 18.90
N TYR A 52 -21.24 43.07 17.81
CA TYR A 52 -20.26 43.34 16.77
C TYR A 52 -20.76 44.42 15.78
N PRO A 53 -19.93 45.39 15.36
CA PRO A 53 -20.37 46.57 14.60
C PRO A 53 -21.15 46.26 13.32
N GLU A 54 -20.75 45.25 12.55
CA GLU A 54 -21.40 44.87 11.28
C GLU A 54 -22.81 44.25 11.46
N ARG A 55 -23.19 43.87 12.68
CA ARG A 55 -24.46 43.20 12.99
C ARG A 55 -25.31 43.97 14.00
N ALA A 56 -24.78 45.08 14.53
CA ALA A 56 -25.46 45.87 15.54
C ALA A 56 -26.85 46.34 15.07
N ASP A 57 -26.94 46.69 13.78
CA ASP A 57 -28.12 47.29 13.14
C ASP A 57 -29.14 46.26 12.62
N HIS A 58 -28.95 44.97 12.88
CA HIS A 58 -29.90 43.94 12.46
C HIS A 58 -31.25 44.07 13.19
N ARG A 59 -32.36 43.83 12.48
CA ARG A 59 -33.73 43.99 13.00
C ARG A 59 -34.15 42.77 13.82
N ARG A 60 -34.41 42.96 15.12
CA ARG A 60 -34.70 41.90 16.11
C ARG A 60 -36.08 42.05 16.73
N THR A 61 -36.81 40.95 16.87
CA THR A 61 -38.18 40.88 17.42
C THR A 61 -38.26 39.92 18.60
N ALA A 62 -38.77 40.39 19.76
CA ALA A 62 -38.89 39.60 20.98
C ALA A 62 -40.12 38.65 20.96
N VAL A 63 -40.01 37.49 21.60
CA VAL A 63 -41.07 36.48 21.68
C VAL A 63 -41.68 36.47 23.08
N SER A 64 -42.99 36.75 23.20
CA SER A 64 -43.73 36.78 24.48
C SER A 64 -44.48 35.47 24.75
N SER A 65 -44.47 35.00 26.00
CA SER A 65 -45.07 33.73 26.44
C SER A 65 -46.46 33.92 27.07
N SER A 66 -47.54 33.47 26.40
CA SER A 66 -48.88 33.31 27.00
C SER A 66 -49.72 32.22 26.28
N SER A 67 -49.82 31.07 26.95
CA SER A 67 -50.85 30.01 27.06
C SER A 67 -51.87 29.64 25.95
N LEU A 68 -52.06 28.30 25.86
CA LEU A 68 -52.99 27.48 25.08
C LEU A 68 -54.46 27.52 25.60
N SER A 69 -55.47 27.27 24.74
CA SER A 69 -56.38 26.08 24.81
C SER A 69 -57.69 26.15 23.94
N SER A 70 -57.91 25.08 23.14
CA SER A 70 -59.14 24.30 22.80
C SER A 70 -60.45 24.93 22.23
N THR A 71 -60.90 24.54 21.01
CA THR A 71 -62.00 23.55 20.69
C THR A 71 -62.46 23.54 19.20
N SER A 72 -62.33 22.36 18.57
CA SER A 72 -63.25 21.60 17.66
C SER A 72 -64.02 22.17 16.42
N SER A 73 -63.80 21.47 15.28
CA SER A 73 -64.69 21.13 14.12
C SER A 73 -64.83 22.16 12.95
N GLN A 74 -64.72 21.89 11.63
CA GLN A 74 -64.70 20.70 10.76
C GLN A 74 -63.95 20.93 9.41
N ASN A 75 -63.52 19.80 8.79
CA ASN A 75 -63.38 19.46 7.35
C ASN A 75 -62.32 20.11 6.42
N SER A 76 -61.23 19.36 6.11
CA SER A 76 -60.92 18.74 4.79
C SER A 76 -59.42 18.37 4.64
N PRO A 77 -59.03 17.36 3.83
CA PRO A 77 -57.86 16.52 4.07
C PRO A 77 -56.55 17.03 3.47
N SER A 78 -55.45 16.71 4.17
CA SER A 78 -54.06 16.89 3.75
C SER A 78 -53.68 15.97 2.59
N SER A 79 -53.25 16.53 1.45
CA SER A 79 -52.56 15.78 0.39
C SER A 79 -51.08 16.15 0.34
N SER A 80 -50.24 15.29 0.89
CA SER A 80 -48.78 15.30 0.72
C SER A 80 -48.38 14.67 -0.63
N THR A 81 -48.75 15.31 -1.74
CA THR A 81 -48.37 14.89 -3.11
C THR A 81 -48.07 16.11 -3.98
N TRP A 82 -47.27 15.96 -5.04
CA TRP A 82 -47.02 16.99 -6.05
C TRP A 82 -47.23 16.43 -7.46
N ARG A 83 -47.73 17.27 -8.37
CA ARG A 83 -48.01 16.86 -9.76
C ARG A 83 -46.86 17.32 -10.67
N CYS A 84 -46.31 16.40 -11.47
CA CYS A 84 -45.28 16.72 -12.45
C CYS A 84 -45.82 17.67 -13.53
N LEU A 85 -45.14 18.80 -13.77
CA LEU A 85 -45.55 19.78 -14.77
C LEU A 85 -45.31 19.32 -16.21
N HIS A 86 -44.50 18.26 -16.42
CA HIS A 86 -44.16 17.74 -17.73
C HIS A 86 -45.05 16.58 -18.20
N CYS A 87 -45.30 15.59 -17.34
CA CYS A 87 -46.12 14.42 -17.68
C CYS A 87 -47.41 14.31 -16.86
N THR A 88 -47.69 15.26 -15.97
CA THR A 88 -48.90 15.36 -15.13
C THR A 88 -49.13 14.24 -14.10
N LYS A 89 -48.17 13.32 -13.94
CA LYS A 89 -48.15 12.28 -12.91
C LYS A 89 -48.12 12.87 -11.50
N VAL A 90 -48.90 12.30 -10.59
CA VAL A 90 -48.93 12.70 -9.17
C VAL A 90 -47.94 11.84 -8.40
N ASN A 91 -46.93 12.47 -7.80
CA ASN A 91 -45.84 11.84 -7.05
C ASN A 91 -45.93 12.21 -5.56
N SER A 92 -45.26 11.46 -4.68
CA SER A 92 -45.26 11.75 -3.24
C SER A 92 -44.46 13.02 -2.93
N ILE A 93 -44.81 13.74 -1.85
CA ILE A 93 -44.05 14.93 -1.40
C ILE A 93 -42.57 14.64 -1.11
N HIS A 94 -42.23 13.38 -0.82
CA HIS A 94 -40.86 12.91 -0.54
C HIS A 94 -40.05 12.59 -1.81
N ASP A 95 -40.72 12.48 -2.96
CA ASP A 95 -40.07 12.18 -4.23
C ASP A 95 -39.60 13.49 -4.87
N VAL A 96 -38.31 13.57 -5.16
CA VAL A 96 -37.68 14.76 -5.75
C VAL A 96 -37.76 14.73 -7.28
N LEU A 97 -37.87 13.54 -7.87
CA LEU A 97 -38.03 13.30 -9.31
C LEU A 97 -39.37 12.63 -9.59
N CYS A 98 -39.96 12.87 -10.76
CA CYS A 98 -41.17 12.19 -11.17
C CYS A 98 -40.89 10.71 -11.49
N GLU A 99 -41.70 9.79 -10.95
CA GLU A 99 -41.54 8.34 -11.15
C GLU A 99 -41.63 7.89 -12.63
N GLU A 100 -42.22 8.72 -13.50
CA GLU A 100 -42.55 8.32 -14.87
C GLU A 100 -41.67 8.99 -15.94
N CYS A 101 -41.20 10.22 -15.69
CA CYS A 101 -40.39 10.96 -16.66
C CYS A 101 -39.08 11.53 -16.06
N GLU A 102 -38.79 11.20 -14.80
CA GLU A 102 -37.54 11.52 -14.09
C GLU A 102 -37.22 13.02 -13.94
N GLN A 103 -38.19 13.90 -14.26
CA GLN A 103 -38.01 15.36 -14.13
C GLN A 103 -38.17 15.81 -12.67
N PRO A 104 -37.35 16.77 -12.20
CA PRO A 104 -37.37 17.21 -10.82
C PRO A 104 -38.60 18.04 -10.47
N ARG A 105 -38.96 18.03 -9.20
CA ARG A 105 -40.01 18.87 -8.64
C ARG A 105 -39.60 20.34 -8.68
N LEU A 106 -40.30 21.13 -9.48
CA LEU A 106 -40.16 22.59 -9.55
C LEU A 106 -41.29 23.25 -8.73
N GLU A 107 -40.97 24.24 -7.88
CA GLU A 107 -41.99 25.00 -7.16
C GLU A 107 -42.64 26.05 -8.07
N PRO A 108 -43.95 26.38 -7.88
CA PRO A 108 -44.61 27.40 -8.68
C PRO A 108 -44.10 28.78 -8.28
N ILE A 109 -43.50 29.51 -9.23
CA ILE A 109 -43.21 30.93 -9.08
C ILE A 109 -44.55 31.68 -9.12
N GLY A 110 -44.93 32.26 -7.97
CA GLY A 110 -46.07 33.18 -7.89
C GLY A 110 -45.83 34.41 -8.77
N SER A 111 -46.69 34.58 -9.76
CA SER A 111 -46.67 35.69 -10.71
C SER A 111 -47.37 36.94 -10.16
N LYS A 112 -46.64 38.05 -10.03
CA LYS A 112 -47.09 39.38 -10.48
C LYS A 112 -45.92 40.06 -11.20
N ALA A 113 -46.19 40.47 -12.43
CA ALA A 113 -45.26 41.08 -13.36
C ALA A 113 -45.08 42.59 -13.07
N GLU A 114 -43.83 43.07 -13.18
CA GLU A 114 -43.47 44.15 -14.11
C GLU A 114 -41.93 44.22 -14.28
N GLU A 115 -41.52 44.11 -15.54
CA GLU A 115 -40.25 44.32 -16.25
C GLU A 115 -38.96 44.69 -15.48
N SER A 116 -38.04 43.72 -15.39
CA SER A 116 -36.65 43.84 -15.92
C SER A 116 -35.92 42.48 -15.81
N GLN A 117 -35.20 42.12 -16.87
CA GLN A 117 -34.57 40.83 -17.20
C GLN A 117 -33.95 40.04 -16.02
N PRO A 118 -34.14 38.71 -15.89
CA PRO A 118 -33.32 37.89 -15.00
C PRO A 118 -32.06 37.40 -15.74
N ALA A 119 -30.90 37.76 -15.21
CA ALA A 119 -29.64 37.13 -15.57
C ALA A 119 -29.75 35.60 -15.35
N THR A 120 -29.52 34.85 -16.42
CA THR A 120 -29.36 33.40 -16.36
C THR A 120 -28.22 33.06 -15.40
N ILE A 121 -28.52 32.38 -14.29
CA ILE A 121 -27.50 31.82 -13.40
C ILE A 121 -26.82 30.67 -14.16
N THR A 122 -25.68 30.94 -14.78
CA THR A 122 -24.89 29.97 -15.55
C THR A 122 -24.01 29.08 -14.68
N GLU A 123 -23.82 29.41 -13.40
CA GLU A 123 -22.91 28.72 -12.49
C GLU A 123 -23.41 28.68 -11.02
N TRP A 124 -22.88 27.78 -10.21
CA TRP A 124 -23.14 27.72 -8.77
C TRP A 124 -21.89 27.34 -7.97
N GLN A 125 -21.77 27.94 -6.78
CA GLN A 125 -20.65 27.70 -5.89
C GLN A 125 -20.98 26.63 -4.84
N CYS A 126 -20.12 25.63 -4.70
CA CYS A 126 -20.31 24.55 -3.73
C CYS A 126 -20.18 25.07 -2.30
N LYS A 127 -21.22 24.88 -1.48
CA LYS A 127 -21.24 25.32 -0.08
C LYS A 127 -20.30 24.55 0.86
N SER A 128 -19.64 23.49 0.37
CA SER A 128 -18.72 22.66 1.16
C SER A 128 -17.25 22.92 0.85
N CYS A 129 -16.87 23.06 -0.42
CA CYS A 129 -15.47 23.30 -0.84
C CYS A 129 -15.28 24.59 -1.64
N THR A 130 -16.33 25.42 -1.79
CA THR A 130 -16.33 26.73 -2.49
C THR A 130 -16.04 26.68 -3.99
N MET A 131 -15.96 25.49 -4.60
CA MET A 131 -15.74 25.35 -6.04
C MET A 131 -16.95 25.81 -6.85
N VAL A 132 -16.71 26.60 -7.90
CA VAL A 132 -17.71 27.02 -8.90
C VAL A 132 -17.91 25.92 -9.94
N ASN A 133 -19.17 25.55 -10.18
CA ASN A 133 -19.61 24.49 -11.09
C ASN A 133 -20.65 25.05 -12.07
N ALA A 134 -20.76 24.46 -13.26
CA ALA A 134 -21.77 24.85 -14.24
C ALA A 134 -23.20 24.64 -13.69
N ALA A 135 -24.15 25.48 -14.10
CA ALA A 135 -25.55 25.39 -13.65
C ALA A 135 -26.23 24.06 -13.97
N SER A 136 -25.79 23.37 -15.04
CA SER A 136 -26.22 22.02 -15.42
C SER A 136 -25.65 20.92 -14.52
N SER A 137 -24.58 21.19 -13.77
CA SER A 137 -23.96 20.21 -12.88
C SER A 137 -24.74 20.12 -11.57
N ILE A 138 -25.27 18.94 -11.25
CA ILE A 138 -25.98 18.68 -9.99
C ILE A 138 -25.02 18.38 -8.82
N LEU A 139 -23.79 17.97 -9.11
CA LEU A 139 -22.72 17.64 -8.15
C LEU A 139 -21.54 18.60 -8.30
N CYS A 140 -20.82 18.84 -7.20
CA CYS A 140 -19.59 19.63 -7.25
C CYS A 140 -18.44 18.80 -7.84
N LYS A 141 -17.71 19.33 -8.83
CA LYS A 141 -16.60 18.62 -9.49
C LYS A 141 -15.41 18.30 -8.58
N VAL A 142 -15.30 18.93 -7.41
CA VAL A 142 -14.16 18.76 -6.48
C VAL A 142 -14.51 17.88 -5.28
N CYS A 143 -15.67 18.08 -4.67
CA CYS A 143 -16.05 17.34 -3.45
C CYS A 143 -17.25 16.40 -3.66
N GLU A 144 -17.75 16.31 -4.89
CA GLU A 144 -18.86 15.47 -5.34
C GLU A 144 -20.17 15.65 -4.56
N ARG A 145 -20.29 16.74 -3.80
CA ARG A 145 -21.49 17.04 -3.03
C ARG A 145 -22.60 17.65 -3.90
N PRO A 146 -23.86 17.26 -3.67
CA PRO A 146 -25.00 17.86 -4.36
C PRO A 146 -25.07 19.38 -4.16
N ARG A 147 -25.57 20.10 -5.16
CA ARG A 147 -25.72 21.56 -5.16
C ARG A 147 -26.39 22.15 -3.92
N LEU A 148 -27.28 21.38 -3.29
CA LEU A 148 -28.05 21.79 -2.12
C LEU A 148 -27.53 21.22 -0.78
N ALA A 149 -26.45 20.43 -0.79
CA ALA A 149 -25.91 19.83 0.42
C ALA A 149 -25.17 20.87 1.30
N THR A 150 -25.59 20.99 2.55
CA THR A 150 -24.95 21.83 3.58
C THR A 150 -23.68 21.15 4.15
N ARG A 151 -22.79 21.97 4.73
CA ARG A 151 -21.51 21.54 5.30
C ARG A 151 -21.75 20.59 6.50
N PRO A 152 -21.03 19.46 6.62
CA PRO A 152 -21.22 18.55 7.75
C PRO A 152 -20.51 19.09 9.00
N PRO A 153 -20.96 18.75 10.23
CA PRO A 153 -20.23 19.08 11.45
C PRO A 153 -18.90 18.33 11.49
N LEU A 154 -17.81 19.05 11.80
CA LEU A 154 -16.47 18.51 11.90
C LEU A 154 -16.36 17.50 13.06
N MET A 155 -16.11 16.24 12.74
CA MET A 155 -15.58 15.26 13.69
C MET A 155 -14.09 15.54 13.89
N LYS A 156 -13.67 15.88 15.12
CA LYS A 156 -12.26 16.03 15.48
C LYS A 156 -11.65 14.64 15.72
N LYS A 157 -10.62 14.27 14.94
CA LYS A 157 -9.65 13.23 15.34
C LYS A 157 -8.54 13.87 16.20
N PRO A 158 -7.96 13.13 17.17
CA PRO A 158 -6.93 13.65 18.06
C PRO A 158 -5.55 13.61 17.42
N ALA A 159 -4.83 14.74 17.47
CA ALA A 159 -3.38 14.79 17.30
C ALA A 159 -2.78 15.12 18.68
N GLY A 160 -1.79 14.32 19.10
CA GLY A 160 -1.07 14.53 20.35
C GLY A 160 0.00 15.62 20.26
N ILE A 161 0.25 16.28 21.39
CA ILE A 161 1.55 16.47 22.09
C ILE A 161 1.48 17.74 22.97
N TYR A 162 1.58 17.48 24.28
CA TYR A 162 2.12 18.27 25.41
C TYR A 162 1.74 19.76 25.61
N ILE A 163 1.11 20.05 26.77
CA ILE A 163 1.48 21.10 27.74
C ILE A 163 0.98 20.66 29.13
N GLN A 164 1.84 20.75 30.16
CA GLN A 164 1.54 20.45 31.56
C GLN A 164 0.45 21.38 32.11
N CYS A 165 -0.62 20.82 32.68
CA CYS A 165 -1.61 21.54 33.48
C CYS A 165 -2.00 20.71 34.71
N ALA A 166 -1.94 21.32 35.90
CA ALA A 166 -2.18 20.67 37.18
C ALA A 166 -3.60 20.07 37.26
N ALA A 167 -3.69 18.77 37.47
CA ALA A 167 -4.96 18.05 37.66
C ALA A 167 -5.23 17.81 39.15
N TRP A 168 -6.50 17.79 39.57
CA TRP A 168 -6.94 17.46 40.92
C TRP A 168 -7.99 16.34 40.92
N VAL A 169 -7.90 15.42 41.87
CA VAL A 169 -8.83 14.29 41.98
C VAL A 169 -10.02 14.69 42.86
N CYS A 170 -11.24 14.49 42.38
CA CYS A 170 -12.45 14.73 43.15
C CYS A 170 -12.55 13.71 44.29
N GLN A 171 -12.63 14.18 45.54
CA GLN A 171 -12.72 13.28 46.70
C GLN A 171 -14.06 12.53 46.81
N PHE A 172 -15.09 12.93 46.04
CA PHE A 172 -16.42 12.32 46.09
C PHE A 172 -16.65 11.24 45.04
N CYS A 173 -16.17 11.46 43.80
CA CYS A 173 -16.36 10.51 42.70
C CYS A 173 -15.05 10.00 42.11
N THR A 174 -13.91 10.40 42.68
CA THR A 174 -12.54 10.01 42.25
C THR A 174 -12.14 10.43 40.83
N TYR A 175 -12.97 11.22 40.16
CA TYR A 175 -12.68 11.73 38.81
C TYR A 175 -11.54 12.74 38.83
N LEU A 176 -10.61 12.61 37.89
CA LEU A 176 -9.46 13.49 37.73
C LEU A 176 -9.86 14.71 36.88
N ASN A 177 -9.92 15.88 37.51
CA ASN A 177 -10.31 17.15 36.88
C ASN A 177 -9.07 17.94 36.48
N TYR A 178 -9.06 18.50 35.26
CA TYR A 178 -7.94 19.29 34.73
C TYR A 178 -8.18 20.80 34.95
N SER A 179 -7.17 21.57 35.40
CA SER A 179 -7.33 23.00 35.72
C SER A 179 -7.81 23.83 34.50
N PRO A 180 -8.64 24.89 34.69
CA PRO A 180 -8.87 25.65 35.93
C PRO A 180 -10.22 25.36 36.62
N ALA A 181 -10.83 24.19 36.43
CA ALA A 181 -12.15 23.89 36.99
C ALA A 181 -12.16 23.85 38.54
N THR A 182 -13.03 24.66 39.15
CA THR A 182 -13.29 24.71 40.61
C THR A 182 -14.43 23.79 41.06
N VAL A 183 -15.08 23.11 40.11
CA VAL A 183 -16.13 22.10 40.31
C VAL A 183 -15.77 20.83 39.52
N CYS A 184 -16.20 19.67 39.99
CA CYS A 184 -15.92 18.39 39.35
C CYS A 184 -16.81 18.19 38.11
N GLU A 185 -16.25 17.90 36.94
CA GLU A 185 -16.99 17.68 35.69
C GLU A 185 -18.01 16.53 35.75
N MET A 186 -17.76 15.51 36.57
CA MET A 186 -18.61 14.32 36.61
C MET A 186 -19.73 14.39 37.64
N CYS A 187 -19.62 15.25 38.65
CA CYS A 187 -20.61 15.30 39.73
C CYS A 187 -21.00 16.72 40.15
N ASP A 188 -20.46 17.75 39.48
CA ASP A 188 -20.71 19.18 39.71
C ASP A 188 -20.43 19.68 41.14
N LEU A 189 -19.74 18.89 41.96
CA LEU A 189 -19.37 19.27 43.33
C LEU A 189 -18.09 20.11 43.32
N ALA A 190 -18.10 21.19 44.12
CA ALA A 190 -16.98 22.10 44.26
C ALA A 190 -15.73 21.41 44.82
N ARG A 191 -14.56 21.87 44.36
CA ARG A 191 -13.25 21.48 44.89
C ARG A 191 -13.20 21.89 46.37
N PRO A 192 -12.97 20.95 47.31
CA PRO A 192 -12.87 21.29 48.73
C PRO A 192 -11.68 22.23 48.97
N GLU A 193 -11.90 23.36 49.65
CA GLU A 193 -10.81 24.24 50.09
C GLU A 193 -9.93 23.54 51.15
N PRO A 194 -8.61 23.80 51.20
CA PRO A 194 -7.76 23.26 52.26
C PRO A 194 -8.17 23.81 53.62
N ALA A 195 -8.45 22.94 54.58
CA ALA A 195 -8.74 23.32 55.95
C ALA A 195 -7.54 24.01 56.62
N PRO A 196 -7.70 25.14 57.32
CA PRO A 196 -6.72 25.62 58.28
C PRO A 196 -6.87 24.85 59.60
N LEU A 197 -5.79 24.27 60.11
CA LEU A 197 -5.64 23.82 61.51
C LEU A 197 -4.63 24.74 62.22
N PRO A 198 -4.54 24.76 63.57
CA PRO A 198 -5.56 25.13 64.55
C PRO A 198 -5.02 26.18 65.56
N ALA A 199 -5.84 27.08 66.12
CA ALA A 199 -5.43 27.85 67.32
C ALA A 199 -6.61 28.38 68.18
N LYS A 200 -6.81 27.68 69.30
CA LYS A 200 -7.03 28.12 70.71
C LYS A 200 -8.07 29.20 71.09
N LEU A 201 -9.01 28.72 71.92
CA LEU A 201 -9.42 29.18 73.27
C LEU A 201 -10.06 30.60 73.48
N ARG A 202 -11.40 30.60 73.68
CA ARG A 202 -12.30 31.29 74.67
C ARG A 202 -11.85 32.58 75.44
N PRO A 203 -12.78 33.31 76.12
CA PRO A 203 -13.89 34.23 75.74
C PRO A 203 -13.75 35.59 76.52
N PRO A 204 -14.79 36.37 76.92
CA PRO A 204 -15.97 36.95 76.25
C PRO A 204 -15.96 38.52 76.20
N SER A 205 -16.95 39.09 75.47
CA SER A 205 -17.56 40.45 75.42
C SER A 205 -17.07 41.60 76.35
N PRO A 206 -17.22 42.90 75.95
CA PRO A 206 -18.34 43.67 76.51
C PRO A 206 -18.99 44.76 75.62
N VAL A 207 -20.33 44.73 75.60
CA VAL A 207 -21.32 45.80 75.90
C VAL A 207 -21.07 47.27 75.47
N ARG A 208 -22.04 47.82 74.72
CA ARG A 208 -22.69 49.14 74.97
C ARG A 208 -24.18 49.07 74.54
N ARG A 209 -25.19 49.05 75.43
CA ARG A 209 -25.85 50.13 76.24
C ARG A 209 -26.57 51.16 75.35
N VAL A 210 -27.86 51.56 75.47
CA VAL A 210 -28.93 51.64 76.52
C VAL A 210 -30.28 51.98 75.78
N PRO A 211 -31.49 52.27 76.37
CA PRO A 211 -32.15 51.95 77.65
C PRO A 211 -33.59 51.36 77.58
N ALA A 212 -34.03 50.94 78.78
CA ALA A 212 -35.26 50.25 79.15
C ALA A 212 -36.42 51.16 79.62
N LEU A 213 -37.61 50.57 79.75
CA LEU A 213 -38.71 50.98 80.64
C LEU A 213 -39.50 49.72 81.13
N PRO A 214 -40.28 49.76 82.25
CA PRO A 214 -40.00 48.90 83.43
C PRO A 214 -41.11 47.93 83.93
N ILE A 215 -40.66 46.88 84.66
CA ILE A 215 -41.14 46.33 85.97
C ILE A 215 -42.48 45.54 86.09
N LYS A 216 -42.43 44.25 86.53
CA LYS A 216 -42.81 43.64 87.87
C LYS A 216 -43.02 42.07 87.76
N PRO A 217 -43.17 41.25 88.85
CA PRO A 217 -42.32 40.07 89.08
C PRO A 217 -43.04 38.70 89.33
N LYS A 218 -42.25 37.60 89.23
CA LYS A 218 -42.31 36.26 89.89
C LYS A 218 -43.59 35.38 89.84
N GLN A 219 -43.45 34.13 89.35
CA GLN A 219 -43.60 32.84 90.10
C GLN A 219 -43.33 31.58 89.21
N PRO A 220 -42.88 30.42 89.75
CA PRO A 220 -42.65 29.15 89.02
C PRO A 220 -43.74 28.07 89.30
N PRO A 221 -43.65 26.82 88.81
CA PRO A 221 -43.70 26.32 87.42
C PRO A 221 -44.96 25.44 87.16
N THR A 222 -45.29 25.15 85.90
CA THR A 222 -46.24 24.08 85.52
C THR A 222 -45.70 23.35 84.30
N GLU A 223 -45.63 22.02 84.34
CA GLU A 223 -45.12 21.21 83.23
C GLU A 223 -45.96 21.42 81.97
N ASP A 224 -45.27 21.77 80.88
CA ASP A 224 -45.85 22.15 79.60
C ASP A 224 -46.27 20.91 78.79
N LEU A 225 -47.56 20.82 78.42
CA LEU A 225 -48.13 19.74 77.61
C LEU A 225 -47.42 19.56 76.26
N ASP A 226 -46.85 20.63 75.71
CA ASP A 226 -46.04 20.57 74.49
C ASP A 226 -44.71 19.84 74.71
N SER A 227 -44.12 19.94 75.90
CA SER A 227 -42.93 19.18 76.28
C SER A 227 -43.20 17.67 76.39
N CYS A 228 -44.38 17.27 76.85
CA CYS A 228 -44.80 15.87 76.89
C CYS A 228 -45.05 15.31 75.46
N ARG A 229 -45.75 16.08 74.61
CA ARG A 229 -45.96 15.74 73.20
C ARG A 229 -44.64 15.63 72.42
N GLN A 230 -43.71 16.56 72.62
CA GLN A 230 -42.37 16.51 71.99
C GLN A 230 -41.56 15.29 72.45
N ARG A 231 -41.62 14.92 73.74
CA ARG A 231 -40.95 13.73 74.26
C ARG A 231 -41.49 12.46 73.60
N ARG A 232 -42.82 12.33 73.48
CA ARG A 232 -43.46 11.19 72.79
C ARG A 232 -43.12 11.12 71.30
N MET A 233 -43.12 12.25 70.59
CA MET A 233 -42.71 12.29 69.18
C MET A 233 -41.23 11.93 69.00
N LYS A 234 -40.36 12.34 69.93
CA LYS A 234 -38.94 11.98 69.93
C LYS A 234 -38.73 10.49 70.16
N GLU A 235 -39.45 9.89 71.12
CA GLU A 235 -39.39 8.44 71.37
C GLU A 235 -39.91 7.62 70.18
N GLU A 236 -41.06 7.99 69.60
CA GLU A 236 -41.61 7.34 68.41
C GLU A 236 -40.71 7.54 67.17
N GLY A 237 -40.10 8.71 67.03
CA GLY A 237 -39.11 8.99 65.99
C GLY A 237 -37.85 8.13 66.13
N LEU A 238 -37.34 7.95 67.35
CA LEU A 238 -36.21 7.08 67.63
C LEU A 238 -36.53 5.61 67.35
N LYS A 239 -37.72 5.13 67.71
CA LYS A 239 -38.19 3.77 67.37
C LYS A 239 -38.26 3.57 65.85
N LEU A 240 -38.75 4.55 65.10
CA LEU A 240 -38.81 4.48 63.64
C LEU A 240 -37.40 4.46 63.01
N ILE A 241 -36.48 5.30 63.49
CA ILE A 241 -35.08 5.31 63.02
C ILE A 241 -34.41 3.96 63.30
N GLN A 242 -34.69 3.34 64.45
CA GLN A 242 -34.16 2.01 64.76
C GLN A 242 -34.69 0.95 63.79
N LEU A 243 -35.99 0.99 63.47
CA LEU A 243 -36.59 0.08 62.48
C LEU A 243 -36.03 0.28 61.06
N ILE A 244 -35.76 1.52 60.65
CA ILE A 244 -35.14 1.82 59.36
C ILE A 244 -33.71 1.26 59.31
N ARG A 245 -32.89 1.53 60.34
CA ARG A 245 -31.52 1.00 60.43
C ARG A 245 -31.47 -0.52 60.41
N ASP A 246 -32.40 -1.18 61.09
CA ASP A 246 -32.52 -2.64 61.09
C ASP A 246 -33.03 -3.20 59.75
N GLY A 247 -33.87 -2.43 59.03
CA GLY A 247 -34.32 -2.72 57.67
C GLY A 247 -33.18 -2.59 56.64
N GLU A 248 -32.41 -1.50 56.70
CA GLU A 248 -31.26 -1.24 55.84
C GLU A 248 -30.18 -2.31 55.98
N LYS A 249 -29.87 -2.74 57.22
CA LYS A 249 -28.98 -3.89 57.49
C LYS A 249 -29.47 -5.19 56.82
N LYS A 250 -30.76 -5.29 56.52
CA LYS A 250 -31.41 -6.44 55.87
C LYS A 250 -31.75 -6.18 54.39
N GLY A 251 -31.27 -5.08 53.81
CA GLY A 251 -31.49 -4.71 52.42
C GLY A 251 -32.90 -4.20 52.09
N VAL A 252 -33.64 -3.69 53.08
CA VAL A 252 -34.98 -3.11 52.92
C VAL A 252 -34.88 -1.58 52.97
N SER A 253 -35.47 -0.90 51.99
CA SER A 253 -35.42 0.57 51.91
C SER A 253 -36.27 1.26 53.00
N PRO A 254 -35.95 2.52 53.37
CA PRO A 254 -36.75 3.29 54.32
C PRO A 254 -38.24 3.38 53.94
N GLU A 255 -38.54 3.51 52.64
CA GLU A 255 -39.89 3.56 52.10
C GLU A 255 -40.63 2.23 52.31
N GLU A 256 -39.94 1.10 52.13
CA GLU A 256 -40.48 -0.24 52.39
C GLU A 256 -40.75 -0.46 53.88
N VAL A 257 -39.85 -0.03 54.76
CA VAL A 257 -40.04 -0.11 56.22
C VAL A 257 -41.23 0.73 56.66
N TYR A 258 -41.31 1.97 56.17
CA TYR A 258 -42.40 2.88 56.50
C TYR A 258 -43.77 2.38 55.97
N THR A 259 -43.81 1.90 54.73
CA THR A 259 -45.04 1.38 54.11
C THR A 259 -45.50 0.09 54.79
N SER A 260 -44.57 -0.79 55.16
CA SER A 260 -44.91 -2.04 55.88
C SER A 260 -45.49 -1.75 57.26
N ARG A 261 -44.92 -0.76 57.97
CA ARG A 261 -45.42 -0.32 59.28
C ARG A 261 -46.83 0.26 59.19
N ARG A 262 -47.14 1.00 58.11
CA ARG A 262 -48.51 1.49 57.86
C ARG A 262 -49.48 0.38 57.50
N ALA A 263 -49.03 -0.64 56.76
CA ALA A 263 -49.87 -1.75 56.30
C ALA A 263 -50.16 -2.82 57.37
N ALA A 264 -49.23 -3.04 58.32
CA ALA A 264 -49.33 -4.09 59.33
C ALA A 264 -50.12 -3.70 60.61
N GLY A 265 -50.43 -2.41 60.80
CA GLY A 265 -51.03 -1.91 62.05
C GLY A 265 -50.15 -2.16 63.29
N ASP A 266 -50.74 -2.17 64.49
CA ASP A 266 -50.05 -2.44 65.78
C ASP A 266 -49.58 -3.91 65.95
N SER A 267 -49.69 -4.72 64.89
CA SER A 267 -49.20 -6.10 64.93
C SER A 267 -47.67 -6.12 64.90
N SER A 268 -47.05 -6.78 65.87
CA SER A 268 -45.59 -6.92 66.07
C SER A 268 -44.90 -7.82 65.02
N ILE A 269 -45.20 -7.60 63.73
CA ILE A 269 -44.57 -8.28 62.61
C ILE A 269 -43.47 -7.37 62.06
N LEU A 270 -42.22 -7.84 62.10
CA LEU A 270 -41.10 -7.08 61.52
C LEU A 270 -41.36 -6.81 60.02
N PRO A 271 -41.23 -5.55 59.54
CA PRO A 271 -41.41 -5.15 58.14
C PRO A 271 -40.74 -6.08 57.11
N CYS A 272 -39.52 -6.56 57.42
CA CYS A 272 -38.75 -7.43 56.53
C CYS A 272 -39.37 -8.84 56.36
N LYS A 273 -40.14 -9.35 57.33
CA LYS A 273 -40.81 -10.66 57.23
C LYS A 273 -42.07 -10.54 56.36
N TRP A 274 -42.86 -9.49 56.57
CA TRP A 274 -44.07 -9.20 55.80
C TRP A 274 -43.77 -9.04 54.30
N LEU A 275 -42.72 -8.28 53.94
CA LEU A 275 -42.29 -8.08 52.55
C LEU A 275 -41.83 -9.37 51.84
N LYS A 276 -41.39 -10.39 52.59
CA LYS A 276 -40.94 -11.67 52.03
C LYS A 276 -42.08 -12.67 51.85
N THR A 277 -43.14 -12.57 52.65
CA THR A 277 -44.28 -13.51 52.62
C THR A 277 -45.46 -12.99 51.81
N GLU A 278 -45.81 -11.70 51.92
CA GLU A 278 -47.05 -11.14 51.35
C GLU A 278 -46.86 -10.56 49.94
N LEU A 279 -45.69 -10.03 49.65
CA LEU A 279 -45.38 -9.44 48.35
C LEU A 279 -45.41 -10.46 47.18
N PRO A 280 -44.90 -11.70 47.34
CA PRO A 280 -45.02 -12.73 46.31
C PRO A 280 -46.48 -13.16 46.05
N LEU A 281 -47.35 -13.12 47.07
CA LEU A 281 -48.76 -13.48 46.92
C LEU A 281 -49.52 -12.46 46.06
N LEU A 282 -49.19 -11.16 46.19
CA LEU A 282 -49.68 -10.10 45.30
C LEU A 282 -49.17 -10.25 43.85
N ALA A 283 -47.96 -10.75 43.66
CA ALA A 283 -47.36 -10.96 42.33
C ALA A 283 -47.94 -12.19 41.61
N ASN A 284 -48.19 -13.28 42.34
CA ASN A 284 -48.68 -14.55 41.78
C ASN A 284 -50.12 -14.51 41.30
N GLY A 285 -51.00 -13.70 41.91
CA GLY A 285 -52.39 -13.56 41.46
C GLY A 285 -52.57 -12.85 40.11
N VAL A 286 -51.50 -12.24 39.56
CA VAL A 286 -51.58 -11.28 38.44
C VAL A 286 -50.47 -11.46 37.39
N GLN A 287 -49.61 -12.49 37.52
CA GLN A 287 -48.43 -12.72 36.66
C GLN A 287 -47.49 -11.50 36.50
N LEU A 288 -47.41 -10.67 37.53
CA LEU A 288 -46.54 -9.50 37.57
C LEU A 288 -45.13 -9.89 38.03
N SER A 289 -44.13 -9.09 37.65
CA SER A 289 -42.81 -9.24 38.26
C SER A 289 -42.84 -8.78 39.72
N ARG A 290 -41.92 -9.32 40.54
CA ARG A 290 -41.75 -8.90 41.93
C ARG A 290 -41.46 -7.40 42.05
N ALA A 291 -40.74 -6.84 41.08
CA ALA A 291 -40.43 -5.41 41.02
C ALA A 291 -41.70 -4.55 40.79
N GLU A 292 -42.57 -4.96 39.86
CA GLU A 292 -43.83 -4.27 39.61
C GLU A 292 -44.78 -4.35 40.80
N ALA A 293 -44.92 -5.54 41.39
CA ALA A 293 -45.72 -5.72 42.59
C ALA A 293 -45.21 -4.86 43.76
N LYS A 294 -43.88 -4.79 43.94
CA LYS A 294 -43.23 -3.92 44.93
C LYS A 294 -43.53 -2.43 44.68
N GLN A 295 -43.31 -1.94 43.47
CA GLN A 295 -43.51 -0.53 43.14
C GLN A 295 -44.98 -0.12 43.28
N ALA A 296 -45.91 -0.95 42.80
CA ALA A 296 -47.33 -0.67 42.92
C ALA A 296 -47.79 -0.66 44.39
N TRP A 297 -47.26 -1.58 45.21
CA TRP A 297 -47.54 -1.63 46.64
C TRP A 297 -47.01 -0.40 47.40
N LEU A 298 -45.79 0.04 47.11
CA LEU A 298 -45.22 1.27 47.68
C LEU A 298 -46.05 2.50 47.30
N ARG A 299 -46.44 2.64 46.02
CA ARG A 299 -47.29 3.75 45.55
C ARG A 299 -48.68 3.74 46.16
N ALA A 300 -49.23 2.56 46.44
CA ALA A 300 -50.51 2.39 47.11
C ALA A 300 -50.44 2.60 48.64
N GLY A 301 -49.26 2.84 49.21
CA GLY A 301 -49.09 3.12 50.63
C GLY A 301 -49.40 1.93 51.53
N GLY A 302 -49.27 0.70 51.03
CA GLY A 302 -49.50 -0.52 51.81
C GLY A 302 -50.76 -1.30 51.44
N ASP A 303 -51.70 -0.67 50.75
CA ASP A 303 -53.00 -1.25 50.39
C ASP A 303 -52.88 -2.27 49.24
N LYS A 304 -53.24 -3.52 49.55
CA LYS A 304 -53.13 -4.69 48.66
C LYS A 304 -54.02 -4.58 47.42
N GLU A 305 -55.30 -4.22 47.59
CA GLU A 305 -56.27 -4.18 46.49
C GLU A 305 -56.05 -2.99 45.56
N ARG A 306 -55.66 -1.85 46.14
CA ARG A 306 -55.30 -0.66 45.37
C ARG A 306 -54.02 -0.89 44.57
N ALA A 307 -53.02 -1.55 45.16
CA ALA A 307 -51.79 -1.92 44.48
C ALA A 307 -52.05 -2.86 43.30
N ALA A 308 -52.85 -3.91 43.49
CA ALA A 308 -53.16 -4.88 42.43
C ALA A 308 -53.89 -4.23 41.23
N ARG A 309 -54.91 -3.40 41.51
CA ARG A 309 -55.64 -2.67 40.45
C ARG A 309 -54.76 -1.68 39.69
N GLN A 310 -53.89 -0.95 40.38
CA GLN A 310 -52.98 -0.01 39.74
C GLN A 310 -51.93 -0.74 38.89
N ALA A 311 -51.35 -1.83 39.42
CA ALA A 311 -50.35 -2.60 38.70
C ALA A 311 -50.90 -3.20 37.39
N LEU A 312 -52.14 -3.69 37.40
CA LEU A 312 -52.83 -4.19 36.20
C LEU A 312 -53.02 -3.11 35.13
N ARG A 313 -53.46 -1.90 35.54
CA ARG A 313 -53.62 -0.78 34.62
C ARG A 313 -52.28 -0.36 34.03
N ASP A 314 -51.26 -0.20 34.87
CA ASP A 314 -49.92 0.15 34.43
C ASP A 314 -49.35 -0.90 33.47
N ARG A 315 -49.60 -2.19 33.74
CA ARG A 315 -49.22 -3.30 32.87
C ARG A 315 -49.89 -3.22 31.51
N LEU A 316 -51.20 -2.95 31.47
CA LEU A 316 -51.95 -2.82 30.22
C LEU A 316 -51.44 -1.65 29.38
N THR A 317 -51.19 -0.49 30.01
CA THR A 317 -50.63 0.69 29.32
C THR A 317 -49.26 0.39 28.71
N LYS A 318 -48.38 -0.29 29.45
CA LYS A 318 -47.05 -0.69 28.95
C LYS A 318 -47.13 -1.69 27.80
N VAL A 319 -48.10 -2.61 27.82
CA VAL A 319 -48.33 -3.52 26.68
C VAL A 319 -48.85 -2.76 25.46
N GLN A 320 -49.76 -1.80 25.65
CA GLN A 320 -50.23 -0.94 24.56
C GLN A 320 -49.08 -0.12 23.95
N GLU A 321 -48.15 0.37 24.76
CA GLU A 321 -46.94 1.05 24.29
C GLU A 321 -46.06 0.12 23.43
N LEU A 322 -45.83 -1.12 23.86
CA LEU A 322 -45.10 -2.11 23.06
C LEU A 322 -45.83 -2.47 21.76
N CYS A 323 -47.17 -2.56 21.78
CA CYS A 323 -47.98 -2.76 20.58
C CYS A 323 -47.85 -1.59 19.59
N ALA A 324 -47.84 -0.35 20.07
CA ALA A 324 -47.65 0.84 19.24
C ALA A 324 -46.26 0.88 18.58
N LEU A 325 -45.26 0.22 19.18
CA LEU A 325 -43.92 0.03 18.62
C LEU A 325 -43.83 -1.14 17.62
N GLY A 326 -44.93 -1.80 17.29
CA GLY A 326 -45.01 -2.87 16.29
C GLY A 326 -45.05 -4.30 16.85
N PHE A 327 -45.08 -4.48 18.18
CA PHE A 327 -45.16 -5.80 18.81
C PHE A 327 -46.61 -6.16 19.18
N SER A 328 -47.38 -6.68 18.23
CA SER A 328 -48.82 -6.93 18.39
C SER A 328 -49.18 -8.16 19.24
N ASN A 329 -48.23 -9.03 19.59
CA ASN A 329 -48.48 -10.22 20.40
C ASN A 329 -48.48 -9.87 21.91
N ALA A 330 -49.67 -9.62 22.45
CA ALA A 330 -49.87 -9.24 23.85
C ALA A 330 -49.26 -10.24 24.85
N ALA A 331 -49.34 -11.55 24.59
CA ALA A 331 -48.77 -12.56 25.48
C ALA A 331 -47.24 -12.45 25.57
N ARG A 332 -46.55 -12.21 24.44
CA ARG A 332 -45.10 -12.00 24.43
C ARG A 332 -44.71 -10.66 25.07
N CYS A 333 -45.51 -9.61 24.90
CA CYS A 333 -45.30 -8.33 25.59
C CYS A 333 -45.44 -8.46 27.11
N HIS A 334 -46.46 -9.19 27.58
CA HIS A 334 -46.61 -9.52 28.99
C HIS A 334 -45.43 -10.37 29.50
N GLU A 335 -44.98 -11.38 28.77
CA GLU A 335 -43.82 -12.16 29.18
C GLU A 335 -42.53 -11.31 29.26
N GLY A 336 -42.26 -10.51 28.22
CA GLY A 336 -41.09 -9.64 28.15
C GLY A 336 -41.06 -8.62 29.29
N LEU A 337 -42.20 -8.02 29.62
CA LEU A 337 -42.32 -7.12 30.77
C LEU A 337 -42.19 -7.87 32.11
N ARG A 338 -42.53 -9.16 32.20
CA ARG A 338 -42.33 -9.94 33.44
C ARG A 338 -40.83 -10.17 33.66
N GLN A 339 -40.12 -10.53 32.59
CA GLN A 339 -38.68 -10.81 32.61
C GLN A 339 -37.84 -9.54 32.82
N SER A 340 -38.31 -8.38 32.36
CA SER A 340 -37.63 -7.09 32.53
C SER A 340 -38.00 -6.32 33.82
N GLY A 341 -38.68 -6.96 34.78
CA GLY A 341 -39.09 -6.27 36.01
C GLY A 341 -40.13 -5.16 35.79
N GLY A 342 -40.87 -5.20 34.68
CA GLY A 342 -41.86 -4.20 34.29
C GLY A 342 -41.33 -3.04 33.47
N GLU A 343 -40.08 -3.08 33.04
CA GLU A 343 -39.48 -2.02 32.22
C GLU A 343 -39.78 -2.21 30.74
N VAL A 344 -40.36 -1.20 30.10
CA VAL A 344 -40.71 -1.21 28.68
C VAL A 344 -39.46 -1.35 27.80
N ARG A 345 -38.37 -0.62 28.12
CA ARG A 345 -37.11 -0.72 27.36
C ARG A 345 -36.49 -2.11 27.44
N GLY A 346 -36.46 -2.72 28.64
CA GLY A 346 -35.97 -4.09 28.81
C GLY A 346 -36.83 -5.11 28.07
N ALA A 347 -38.15 -4.96 28.12
CA ALA A 347 -39.08 -5.82 27.38
C ALA A 347 -38.91 -5.68 25.86
N LEU A 348 -38.73 -4.44 25.37
CA LEU A 348 -38.46 -4.16 23.96
C LEU A 348 -37.19 -4.85 23.48
N ALA A 349 -36.10 -4.78 24.26
CA ALA A 349 -34.85 -5.47 23.92
C ALA A 349 -35.03 -7.00 23.84
N LEU A 350 -35.79 -7.59 24.77
CA LEU A 350 -36.11 -9.03 24.75
C LEU A 350 -36.96 -9.43 23.54
N LEU A 351 -37.88 -8.56 23.12
CA LEU A 351 -38.74 -8.79 21.95
C LEU A 351 -38.00 -8.60 20.61
N GLN A 352 -37.05 -7.67 20.55
CA GLN A 352 -36.24 -7.40 19.36
C GLN A 352 -35.17 -8.47 19.11
N ARG A 353 -34.61 -9.07 20.17
CA ARG A 353 -33.50 -10.02 20.07
C ARG A 353 -33.77 -11.19 19.11
N PRO A 354 -34.92 -11.88 19.13
CA PRO A 354 -35.21 -12.95 18.16
C PRO A 354 -35.33 -12.47 16.71
N LEU A 355 -35.71 -11.21 16.46
CA LEU A 355 -35.81 -10.64 15.11
C LEU A 355 -34.42 -10.35 14.52
N LEU A 356 -33.46 -10.02 15.38
CA LEU A 356 -32.07 -9.75 15.01
C LEU A 356 -31.21 -11.02 14.95
N GLU A 357 -31.70 -12.14 15.46
CA GLU A 357 -30.97 -13.41 15.52
C GLU A 357 -30.43 -13.89 14.17
N PRO A 358 -31.15 -13.78 13.03
CA PRO A 358 -30.60 -14.14 11.73
C PRO A 358 -29.41 -13.26 11.32
N PHE A 359 -29.49 -11.95 11.57
CA PHE A 359 -28.40 -11.01 11.28
C PHE A 359 -27.19 -11.27 12.17
N HIS A 360 -27.42 -11.50 13.46
CA HIS A 360 -26.37 -11.86 14.42
C HIS A 360 -25.65 -13.14 13.98
N LYS A 361 -26.40 -14.19 13.63
CA LYS A 361 -25.82 -15.44 13.11
C LYS A 361 -25.05 -15.23 11.81
N HIS A 362 -25.48 -14.32 10.95
CA HIS A 362 -24.81 -14.01 9.69
C HIS A 362 -23.49 -13.25 9.90
N ILE A 363 -23.47 -12.24 10.78
CA ILE A 363 -22.26 -11.46 11.12
C ILE A 363 -21.15 -12.37 11.67
N TRP A 364 -21.52 -13.37 12.48
CA TRP A 364 -20.59 -14.31 13.10
C TRP A 364 -20.49 -15.64 12.33
N SER A 365 -20.94 -15.69 11.08
CA SER A 365 -20.84 -16.88 10.25
C SER A 365 -19.47 -16.95 9.60
N ASP A 366 -18.76 -18.08 9.74
CA ASP A 366 -17.50 -18.35 9.03
C ASP A 366 -17.69 -18.64 7.52
N LYS A 367 -18.85 -18.27 6.96
CA LYS A 367 -19.15 -18.52 5.55
C LYS A 367 -18.61 -17.34 4.74
N PRO A 368 -17.92 -17.59 3.61
CA PRO A 368 -17.47 -16.52 2.73
C PRO A 368 -18.68 -15.71 2.25
N GLU A 369 -18.53 -14.39 2.19
CA GLU A 369 -19.58 -13.53 1.65
C GLU A 369 -19.88 -13.92 0.19
N PRO A 370 -21.17 -13.97 -0.20
CA PRO A 370 -21.51 -14.28 -1.58
C PRO A 370 -20.97 -13.18 -2.52
N PRO A 371 -20.47 -13.57 -3.71
CA PRO A 371 -19.98 -12.61 -4.71
C PRO A 371 -21.11 -11.67 -5.16
N VAL A 372 -20.74 -10.50 -5.65
CA VAL A 372 -21.71 -9.49 -6.10
C VAL A 372 -22.41 -9.99 -7.36
N ASP A 373 -23.71 -10.26 -7.24
CA ASP A 373 -24.57 -10.59 -8.38
C ASP A 373 -25.03 -9.30 -9.10
N ILE A 374 -24.41 -9.03 -10.23
CA ILE A 374 -24.74 -7.88 -11.10
C ILE A 374 -26.08 -8.05 -11.83
N HIS A 375 -26.63 -9.26 -11.89
CA HIS A 375 -27.90 -9.59 -12.52
C HIS A 375 -29.05 -9.78 -11.51
N HIS A 376 -28.83 -9.41 -10.25
CA HIS A 376 -29.85 -9.53 -9.20
C HIS A 376 -31.16 -8.81 -9.61
N PRO A 377 -32.34 -9.45 -9.43
CA PRO A 377 -33.62 -8.91 -9.92
C PRO A 377 -34.03 -7.60 -9.25
N ASP A 378 -33.62 -7.39 -8.01
CA ASP A 378 -33.83 -6.12 -7.31
C ASP A 378 -32.80 -5.07 -7.74
N LYS A 379 -33.29 -3.99 -8.36
CA LYS A 379 -32.48 -2.90 -8.88
C LYS A 379 -31.74 -2.11 -7.78
N GLN A 380 -32.25 -2.05 -6.55
CA GLN A 380 -31.60 -1.32 -5.45
C GLN A 380 -30.50 -2.14 -4.78
N VAL A 381 -30.64 -3.47 -4.75
CA VAL A 381 -29.65 -4.37 -4.12
C VAL A 381 -28.30 -4.30 -4.83
N ARG A 382 -28.29 -4.21 -6.17
CA ARG A 382 -27.05 -4.17 -6.98
C ARG A 382 -26.10 -3.01 -6.60
N PRO A 383 -26.51 -1.72 -6.71
CA PRO A 383 -25.67 -0.58 -6.34
C PRO A 383 -25.37 -0.53 -4.83
N CYS A 384 -26.31 -0.94 -3.95
CA CYS A 384 -26.06 -1.06 -2.52
C CYS A 384 -24.94 -2.07 -2.21
N ARG A 385 -24.95 -3.22 -2.88
CA ARG A 385 -23.94 -4.26 -2.67
C ARG A 385 -22.58 -3.83 -3.23
N LEU A 386 -22.55 -3.20 -4.41
CA LEU A 386 -21.32 -2.62 -4.96
C LEU A 386 -20.71 -1.57 -4.03
N LEU A 387 -21.54 -0.67 -3.47
CA LEU A 387 -21.10 0.35 -2.53
C LEU A 387 -20.55 -0.26 -1.25
N ALA A 388 -21.25 -1.26 -0.70
CA ALA A 388 -20.85 -1.92 0.54
C ALA A 388 -19.56 -2.75 0.41
N VAL A 389 -19.37 -3.43 -0.72
CA VAL A 389 -18.23 -4.34 -0.93
C VAL A 389 -16.99 -3.59 -1.42
N TYR A 390 -17.15 -2.63 -2.33
CA TYR A 390 -16.02 -1.95 -2.99
C TYR A 390 -15.81 -0.49 -2.57
N ASP A 391 -16.62 0.04 -1.65
CA ASP A 391 -16.50 1.42 -1.12
C ASP A 391 -16.34 2.47 -2.24
N LEU A 392 -17.22 2.38 -3.25
CA LEU A 392 -17.20 3.31 -4.37
C LEU A 392 -17.52 4.74 -3.91
N PRO A 393 -16.94 5.80 -4.53
CA PRO A 393 -17.05 7.17 -4.02
C PRO A 393 -18.48 7.72 -3.91
N SER A 394 -19.40 7.25 -4.76
CA SER A 394 -20.79 7.70 -4.75
C SER A 394 -21.73 6.69 -5.39
N TRP A 395 -23.03 6.85 -5.13
CA TRP A 395 -24.09 6.07 -5.77
C TRP A 395 -24.04 6.14 -7.30
N GLY A 396 -23.75 7.32 -7.86
CA GLY A 396 -23.61 7.49 -9.32
C GLY A 396 -22.44 6.70 -9.90
N ARG A 397 -21.36 6.48 -9.14
CA ARG A 397 -20.26 5.58 -9.55
C ARG A 397 -20.74 4.12 -9.58
N CYS A 398 -21.56 3.67 -8.63
CA CYS A 398 -22.14 2.34 -8.66
C CYS A 398 -23.04 2.13 -9.89
N GLU A 399 -23.88 3.12 -10.21
CA GLU A 399 -24.73 3.08 -11.41
C GLU A 399 -23.92 3.08 -12.70
N LEU A 400 -22.85 3.89 -12.77
CA LEU A 400 -21.93 3.91 -13.91
C LEU A 400 -21.25 2.54 -14.10
N ALA A 401 -20.74 1.93 -13.03
CA ALA A 401 -20.13 0.61 -13.06
C ALA A 401 -21.12 -0.46 -13.57
N LEU A 402 -22.35 -0.47 -13.05
CA LEU A 402 -23.39 -1.39 -13.54
C LEU A 402 -23.73 -1.14 -15.02
N SER A 403 -23.80 0.12 -15.45
CA SER A 403 -24.11 0.47 -16.83
C SER A 403 -23.02 0.06 -17.84
N LEU A 404 -21.77 -0.11 -17.37
CA LEU A 404 -20.66 -0.60 -18.17
C LEU A 404 -20.63 -2.13 -18.19
N LEU A 405 -20.93 -2.78 -17.06
CA LEU A 405 -20.97 -4.25 -16.93
C LEU A 405 -22.17 -4.89 -17.65
N LEU A 406 -23.30 -4.18 -17.74
CA LEU A 406 -24.52 -4.67 -18.40
C LEU A 406 -24.56 -4.33 -19.90
N GLU A 407 -23.52 -3.71 -20.45
CA GLU A 407 -23.44 -3.40 -21.87
C GLU A 407 -23.20 -4.69 -22.68
N HIS A 408 -24.01 -4.96 -23.71
CA HIS A 408 -24.12 -6.25 -24.41
C HIS A 408 -22.83 -6.73 -25.12
N SER A 409 -21.79 -5.91 -25.14
CA SER A 409 -20.51 -6.15 -25.80
C SER A 409 -19.29 -5.95 -24.89
N ALA A 410 -19.48 -5.87 -23.56
CA ALA A 410 -18.41 -5.57 -22.62
C ALA A 410 -17.65 -6.84 -22.15
N PRO A 411 -16.37 -7.04 -22.53
CA PRO A 411 -15.55 -8.15 -22.04
C PRO A 411 -14.88 -7.81 -20.68
N TYR A 412 -15.47 -6.91 -19.90
CA TYR A 412 -14.83 -6.37 -18.70
C TYR A 412 -15.18 -7.17 -17.45
N SER A 413 -14.19 -7.41 -16.58
CA SER A 413 -14.47 -7.97 -15.26
C SER A 413 -15.04 -6.92 -14.32
N LEU A 414 -15.76 -7.37 -13.29
CA LEU A 414 -16.32 -6.51 -12.25
C LEU A 414 -15.24 -5.66 -11.58
N GLU A 415 -14.11 -6.27 -11.22
CA GLU A 415 -12.99 -5.63 -10.55
C GLU A 415 -12.35 -4.54 -11.41
N ASP A 416 -12.14 -4.81 -12.70
CA ASP A 416 -11.53 -3.86 -13.62
C ASP A 416 -12.41 -2.61 -13.79
N VAL A 417 -13.73 -2.81 -13.94
CA VAL A 417 -14.71 -1.71 -14.04
C VAL A 417 -14.77 -0.92 -12.75
N VAL A 418 -14.83 -1.59 -11.60
CA VAL A 418 -14.87 -0.92 -10.29
C VAL A 418 -13.63 -0.05 -10.08
N GLN A 419 -12.43 -0.53 -10.43
CA GLN A 419 -11.20 0.25 -10.32
C GLN A 419 -11.23 1.48 -11.25
N ALA A 420 -11.60 1.30 -12.52
CA ALA A 420 -11.64 2.41 -13.48
C ALA A 420 -12.68 3.47 -13.09
N VAL A 421 -13.85 3.02 -12.61
CA VAL A 421 -14.93 3.89 -12.14
C VAL A 421 -14.61 4.52 -10.79
N ARG A 422 -13.69 3.99 -10.00
CA ARG A 422 -13.20 4.68 -8.79
C ARG A 422 -12.37 5.91 -9.16
N GLU A 423 -11.54 5.81 -10.18
CA GLU A 423 -10.61 6.86 -10.60
C GLU A 423 -11.27 7.94 -11.47
N SER A 424 -12.25 7.59 -12.31
CA SER A 424 -12.89 8.53 -13.24
C SER A 424 -14.42 8.37 -13.33
N HIS A 425 -15.13 9.47 -13.57
CA HIS A 425 -16.59 9.50 -13.78
C HIS A 425 -16.98 9.61 -15.26
N ASP A 426 -16.00 9.76 -16.16
CA ASP A 426 -16.19 9.91 -17.59
C ASP A 426 -16.29 8.52 -18.26
N ARG A 427 -17.46 8.22 -18.83
CA ARG A 427 -17.78 6.91 -19.43
C ARG A 427 -16.86 6.59 -20.60
N GLU A 428 -16.64 7.54 -21.50
CA GLU A 428 -15.81 7.35 -22.70
C GLU A 428 -14.34 7.16 -22.33
N PHE A 429 -13.85 7.92 -21.35
CA PHE A 429 -12.52 7.73 -20.79
C PHE A 429 -12.35 6.34 -20.17
N ILE A 430 -13.30 5.91 -19.33
CA ILE A 430 -13.27 4.59 -18.69
C ILE A 430 -13.24 3.48 -19.75
N LYS A 431 -14.04 3.58 -20.81
CA LYS A 431 -14.00 2.60 -21.92
C LYS A 431 -12.62 2.50 -22.56
N ARG A 432 -11.95 3.62 -22.81
CA ARG A 432 -10.57 3.63 -23.35
C ARG A 432 -9.56 3.03 -22.37
N VAL A 433 -9.73 3.26 -21.07
CA VAL A 433 -8.88 2.69 -20.02
C VAL A 433 -9.09 1.17 -19.90
N LEU A 434 -10.32 0.69 -20.05
CA LEU A 434 -10.66 -0.73 -19.97
C LEU A 434 -10.32 -1.52 -21.24
N ALA A 435 -10.14 -0.84 -22.37
CA ALA A 435 -9.88 -1.46 -23.67
C ALA A 435 -8.59 -0.94 -24.31
N LYS A 436 -7.45 -1.16 -23.66
CA LYS A 436 -6.13 -0.87 -24.23
C LYS A 436 -5.56 -2.11 -24.92
N GLU A 437 -5.06 -1.95 -26.13
CA GLU A 437 -4.43 -3.03 -26.89
C GLU A 437 -2.95 -3.19 -26.52
N CYS A 438 -2.51 -4.43 -26.30
CA CYS A 438 -1.09 -4.72 -26.09
C CYS A 438 -0.34 -4.79 -27.43
N PRO A 439 0.75 -4.03 -27.64
CA PRO A 439 1.48 -4.02 -28.92
C PRO A 439 2.23 -5.32 -29.24
N ILE A 440 2.31 -6.26 -28.30
CA ILE A 440 3.03 -7.54 -28.48
C ILE A 440 2.07 -8.66 -28.88
N CYS A 441 1.01 -8.88 -28.09
CA CYS A 441 0.04 -9.96 -28.33
C CYS A 441 -1.25 -9.50 -29.03
N LEU A 442 -1.40 -8.19 -29.29
CA LEU A 442 -2.56 -7.57 -29.96
C LEU A 442 -3.91 -7.83 -29.28
N SER A 443 -3.86 -8.31 -28.03
CA SER A 443 -5.05 -8.57 -27.21
C SER A 443 -5.39 -7.34 -26.37
N VAL A 444 -6.67 -7.20 -26.04
CA VAL A 444 -7.21 -6.04 -25.33
C VAL A 444 -7.24 -6.31 -23.82
N PHE A 445 -6.68 -5.37 -23.05
CA PHE A 445 -6.60 -5.42 -21.59
C PHE A 445 -7.03 -4.10 -20.97
N PRO A 446 -7.56 -4.13 -19.73
CA PRO A 446 -7.72 -2.93 -18.94
C PRO A 446 -6.34 -2.39 -18.53
N HIS A 447 -6.23 -1.08 -18.36
CA HIS A 447 -4.99 -0.41 -18.00
C HIS A 447 -4.37 -0.94 -16.70
N SER A 448 -5.19 -1.36 -15.73
CA SER A 448 -4.76 -2.00 -14.48
C SER A 448 -3.95 -3.29 -14.69
N LYS A 449 -4.13 -3.95 -15.84
CA LYS A 449 -3.42 -5.17 -16.24
C LYS A 449 -2.35 -4.91 -17.30
N MET A 450 -1.94 -3.65 -17.43
CA MET A 450 -0.82 -3.25 -18.28
C MET A 450 0.32 -2.70 -17.44
N GLN A 451 1.53 -2.95 -17.91
CA GLN A 451 2.78 -2.51 -17.32
C GLN A 451 3.54 -1.63 -18.32
N SER A 452 4.25 -0.63 -17.80
CA SER A 452 5.17 0.22 -18.56
C SER A 452 6.46 0.37 -17.78
N LEU A 453 7.59 0.40 -18.48
CA LEU A 453 8.86 0.70 -17.84
C LEU A 453 8.89 2.16 -17.39
N THR A 454 9.61 2.47 -16.33
CA THR A 454 9.84 3.86 -15.89
C THR A 454 10.61 4.69 -16.92
N SER A 455 11.41 4.03 -17.76
CA SER A 455 12.25 4.63 -18.79
C SER A 455 11.50 5.04 -20.06
N CYS A 456 10.29 4.52 -20.32
CA CYS A 456 9.55 4.82 -21.55
C CYS A 456 8.03 4.77 -21.35
N GLN A 457 7.25 5.33 -22.26
CA GLN A 457 5.78 5.36 -22.16
C GLN A 457 5.09 4.14 -22.82
N CYS A 458 5.88 3.14 -23.24
CA CYS A 458 5.36 1.93 -23.85
C CYS A 458 4.59 1.10 -22.82
N SER A 459 3.35 0.72 -23.14
CA SER A 459 2.49 -0.08 -22.27
C SER A 459 2.23 -1.45 -22.88
N VAL A 460 2.49 -2.51 -22.13
CA VAL A 460 2.33 -3.92 -22.54
C VAL A 460 1.52 -4.67 -21.48
N CYS A 461 0.85 -5.76 -21.83
CA CYS A 461 0.11 -6.53 -20.83
C CYS A 461 1.06 -7.22 -19.83
N CYS A 462 0.59 -7.51 -18.62
CA CYS A 462 1.40 -8.17 -17.59
C CYS A 462 2.01 -9.51 -18.08
N GLY A 463 1.27 -10.28 -18.87
CA GLY A 463 1.76 -11.55 -19.42
C GLY A 463 2.96 -11.37 -20.36
N CYS A 464 2.87 -10.44 -21.33
CA CYS A 464 3.99 -10.16 -22.24
C CYS A 464 5.16 -9.51 -21.51
N PHE A 465 4.91 -8.65 -20.52
CA PHE A 465 5.95 -8.05 -19.69
C PHE A 465 6.72 -9.13 -18.92
N GLN A 466 6.01 -9.99 -18.19
CA GLN A 466 6.58 -11.10 -17.44
C GLN A 466 7.38 -12.01 -18.36
N GLN A 467 6.78 -12.47 -19.46
CA GLN A 467 7.42 -13.40 -20.39
C GLN A 467 8.70 -12.82 -21.00
N HIS A 468 8.68 -11.55 -21.44
CA HIS A 468 9.85 -10.89 -21.98
C HIS A 468 11.01 -10.86 -20.98
N PHE A 469 10.76 -10.42 -19.74
CA PHE A 469 11.81 -10.36 -18.73
C PHE A 469 12.23 -11.73 -18.21
N THR A 470 11.33 -12.72 -18.14
CA THR A 470 11.70 -14.11 -17.83
C THR A 470 12.67 -14.66 -18.87
N ILE A 471 12.40 -14.48 -20.16
CA ILE A 471 13.30 -14.91 -21.24
C ILE A 471 14.60 -14.10 -21.20
N ALA A 472 14.52 -12.79 -20.99
CA ALA A 472 15.72 -11.95 -20.92
C ALA A 472 16.65 -12.34 -19.74
N VAL A 473 16.08 -12.74 -18.60
CA VAL A 473 16.82 -13.20 -17.43
C VAL A 473 17.33 -14.63 -17.60
N ARG A 474 16.56 -15.55 -18.18
CA ARG A 474 17.00 -16.94 -18.34
C ARG A 474 18.01 -17.10 -19.48
N ASP A 475 17.70 -16.54 -20.64
CA ASP A 475 18.34 -16.92 -21.89
C ASP A 475 19.20 -15.80 -22.48
N LYS A 476 19.10 -14.57 -21.96
CA LYS A 476 19.81 -13.41 -22.48
C LYS A 476 20.75 -12.76 -21.47
N HIS A 477 21.45 -11.73 -21.93
CA HIS A 477 22.37 -10.95 -21.10
C HIS A 477 21.60 -9.83 -20.39
N ILE A 478 22.12 -9.33 -19.27
CA ILE A 478 21.49 -8.25 -18.50
C ILE A 478 21.28 -6.95 -19.31
N ARG A 479 22.10 -6.71 -20.34
CA ARG A 479 21.93 -5.61 -21.30
C ARG A 479 20.73 -5.76 -22.24
N ASP A 480 20.17 -6.96 -22.37
CA ASP A 480 18.99 -7.22 -23.20
C ASP A 480 17.68 -6.99 -22.43
N MET A 481 17.76 -6.59 -21.14
CA MET A 481 16.63 -6.26 -20.27
C MET A 481 16.11 -4.85 -20.53
N VAL A 482 15.84 -4.53 -21.80
CA VAL A 482 15.27 -3.25 -22.26
C VAL A 482 13.78 -3.39 -22.58
N CYS A 483 13.11 -2.29 -22.92
CA CYS A 483 11.73 -2.30 -23.37
C CYS A 483 11.52 -3.23 -24.58
N PRO A 484 10.54 -4.15 -24.56
CA PRO A 484 10.25 -5.02 -25.70
C PRO A 484 9.64 -4.28 -26.91
N VAL A 485 9.24 -3.01 -26.74
CA VAL A 485 8.59 -2.21 -27.80
C VAL A 485 9.58 -1.23 -28.43
N CYS A 486 10.21 -0.38 -27.63
CA CYS A 486 11.09 0.68 -28.14
C CYS A 486 12.59 0.40 -27.96
N TRP A 487 12.99 -0.68 -27.29
CA TRP A 487 14.39 -1.04 -27.00
C TRP A 487 15.16 -0.04 -26.13
N GLU A 488 14.47 0.89 -25.47
CA GLU A 488 15.04 1.84 -24.52
C GLU A 488 15.00 1.29 -23.07
N PRO A 489 15.91 1.72 -22.17
CA PRO A 489 16.99 2.70 -22.39
C PRO A 489 18.28 2.06 -22.95
N ASP A 490 19.21 2.88 -23.44
CA ASP A 490 20.55 2.38 -23.81
C ASP A 490 21.34 1.99 -22.54
N ILE A 491 21.46 0.69 -22.27
CA ILE A 491 22.11 0.12 -21.09
C ILE A 491 23.65 0.06 -21.26
N ASN A 492 24.22 0.80 -22.22
CA ASN A 492 25.66 0.83 -22.45
C ASN A 492 26.39 1.88 -21.60
N ASP A 493 25.66 2.88 -21.11
CA ASP A 493 26.20 3.92 -20.23
C ASP A 493 26.14 3.50 -18.75
N PRO A 494 27.28 3.34 -18.06
CA PRO A 494 27.32 2.94 -16.66
C PRO A 494 26.66 3.93 -15.68
N GLU A 495 26.48 5.21 -16.02
CA GLU A 495 25.82 6.18 -15.12
C GLU A 495 24.30 5.98 -15.06
N HIS A 496 23.68 5.68 -16.19
CA HIS A 496 22.24 5.43 -16.31
C HIS A 496 21.82 4.01 -15.92
N LEU A 497 22.76 3.06 -15.98
CA LEU A 497 22.54 1.64 -15.74
C LEU A 497 22.01 1.35 -14.33
N ASN A 498 22.66 1.91 -13.30
CA ASN A 498 22.29 1.67 -11.91
C ASN A 498 20.91 2.25 -11.56
N SER A 499 20.61 3.44 -12.09
CA SER A 499 19.31 4.08 -11.90
C SER A 499 18.18 3.29 -12.55
N TYR A 500 18.39 2.81 -13.78
CA TYR A 500 17.43 1.97 -14.49
C TYR A 500 17.12 0.68 -13.71
N PHE A 501 18.14 -0.11 -13.37
CA PHE A 501 17.94 -1.37 -12.66
C PHE A 501 17.34 -1.20 -11.26
N SER A 502 17.60 -0.08 -10.57
CA SER A 502 16.94 0.21 -9.29
C SER A 502 15.42 0.34 -9.43
N THR A 503 14.95 0.94 -10.52
CA THR A 503 13.50 1.05 -10.79
C THR A 503 12.91 -0.23 -11.35
N LEU A 504 13.66 -0.94 -12.21
CA LEU A 504 13.24 -2.21 -12.80
C LEU A 504 13.11 -3.30 -11.73
N ASP A 505 14.00 -3.33 -10.73
CA ASP A 505 13.95 -4.29 -9.61
C ASP A 505 12.59 -4.30 -8.92
N ILE A 506 12.04 -3.11 -8.63
CA ILE A 506 10.74 -2.95 -7.98
C ILE A 506 9.63 -3.56 -8.83
N GLN A 507 9.66 -3.35 -10.14
CA GLN A 507 8.66 -3.87 -11.08
C GLN A 507 8.78 -5.39 -11.26
N LEU A 508 10.01 -5.93 -11.28
CA LEU A 508 10.27 -7.35 -11.48
C LEU A 508 10.00 -8.19 -10.24
N ARG A 509 10.12 -7.62 -9.03
CA ARG A 509 9.90 -8.34 -7.76
C ARG A 509 8.50 -8.92 -7.64
N GLU A 510 7.48 -8.17 -8.06
CA GLU A 510 6.08 -8.63 -8.00
C GLU A 510 5.64 -9.38 -9.26
N CYS A 511 6.43 -9.28 -10.33
CA CYS A 511 6.08 -9.82 -11.64
C CYS A 511 6.74 -11.18 -11.95
N LEU A 512 7.99 -11.39 -11.53
CA LEU A 512 8.75 -12.60 -11.85
C LEU A 512 8.55 -13.69 -10.80
N GLU A 513 8.67 -14.95 -11.23
CA GLU A 513 8.75 -16.09 -10.31
C GLU A 513 10.00 -15.96 -9.42
N PRO A 514 9.96 -16.43 -8.14
CA PRO A 514 11.07 -16.27 -7.21
C PRO A 514 12.41 -16.78 -7.75
N GLU A 515 12.44 -17.94 -8.41
CA GLU A 515 13.66 -18.52 -8.99
C GLU A 515 14.26 -17.64 -10.10
N VAL A 516 13.41 -17.00 -10.91
CA VAL A 516 13.86 -16.11 -11.99
C VAL A 516 14.33 -14.78 -11.42
N TYR A 517 13.63 -14.26 -10.41
CA TYR A 517 14.03 -13.04 -9.72
C TYR A 517 15.39 -13.19 -9.02
N GLU A 518 15.66 -14.33 -8.37
CA GLU A 518 16.98 -14.63 -7.82
C GLU A 518 18.08 -14.68 -8.91
N LEU A 519 17.76 -15.21 -10.09
CA LEU A 519 18.68 -15.20 -11.23
C LEU A 519 18.95 -13.78 -11.74
N PHE A 520 17.94 -12.91 -11.75
CA PHE A 520 18.10 -11.48 -12.06
C PHE A 520 19.06 -10.80 -11.08
N HIS A 521 18.85 -10.99 -9.77
CA HIS A 521 19.73 -10.46 -8.71
C HIS A 521 21.15 -11.00 -8.82
N LYS A 522 21.31 -12.29 -9.11
CA LYS A 522 22.61 -12.91 -9.35
C LYS A 522 23.35 -12.23 -10.51
N LYS A 523 22.68 -12.02 -11.66
CA LYS A 523 23.29 -11.33 -12.81
C LYS A 523 23.67 -9.88 -12.50
N LEU A 524 22.81 -9.14 -11.78
CA LEU A 524 23.10 -7.76 -11.37
C LEU A 524 24.30 -7.71 -10.43
N THR A 525 24.37 -8.64 -9.48
CA THR A 525 25.49 -8.77 -8.55
C THR A 525 26.78 -9.11 -9.28
N GLU A 526 26.76 -10.10 -10.18
CA GLU A 526 27.92 -10.44 -11.01
C GLU A 526 28.40 -9.24 -11.84
N GLN A 527 27.49 -8.46 -12.43
CA GLN A 527 27.84 -7.25 -13.17
C GLN A 527 28.52 -6.19 -12.30
N ALA A 528 28.07 -6.00 -11.05
CA ALA A 528 28.71 -5.09 -10.12
C ALA A 528 30.12 -5.58 -9.70
N LEU A 529 30.27 -6.90 -9.50
CA LEU A 529 31.51 -7.51 -9.04
C LEU A 529 32.60 -7.59 -10.13
N ILE A 530 32.25 -7.71 -11.42
CA ILE A 530 33.22 -7.81 -12.53
C ILE A 530 34.24 -6.66 -12.57
N LYS A 531 33.87 -5.47 -12.06
CA LYS A 531 34.76 -4.30 -12.02
C LYS A 531 35.90 -4.45 -11.00
N ASP A 532 35.76 -5.35 -10.04
CA ASP A 532 36.75 -5.55 -8.99
C ASP A 532 38.00 -6.29 -9.51
N PRO A 533 39.22 -5.81 -9.24
CA PRO A 533 40.45 -6.49 -9.65
C PRO A 533 40.62 -7.90 -9.07
N LYS A 534 40.00 -8.23 -7.95
CA LYS A 534 40.06 -9.54 -7.28
C LYS A 534 38.90 -10.47 -7.64
N PHE A 535 38.05 -10.08 -8.58
CA PHE A 535 36.96 -10.91 -9.07
C PHE A 535 37.47 -12.09 -9.91
N LEU A 536 36.94 -13.29 -9.63
CA LEU A 536 37.26 -14.55 -10.28
C LEU A 536 36.00 -15.27 -10.75
N TRP A 537 36.08 -15.90 -11.93
CA TRP A 537 35.10 -16.86 -12.42
C TRP A 537 35.53 -18.28 -12.08
N CYS A 538 34.60 -19.07 -11.53
CA CYS A 538 34.82 -20.50 -11.37
C CYS A 538 34.85 -21.20 -12.73
N CYS A 539 35.92 -21.94 -13.03
CA CYS A 539 36.06 -22.71 -14.28
C CYS A 539 35.12 -23.92 -14.40
N HIS A 540 34.46 -24.33 -13.30
CA HIS A 540 33.59 -25.51 -13.27
C HIS A 540 32.11 -25.17 -13.47
N CYS A 541 31.65 -24.05 -12.92
CA CYS A 541 30.22 -23.69 -12.90
C CYS A 541 29.93 -22.25 -13.34
N SER A 542 30.94 -21.52 -13.83
CA SER A 542 30.82 -20.12 -14.27
C SER A 542 30.23 -19.19 -13.20
N TYR A 543 30.39 -19.51 -11.91
CA TYR A 543 29.98 -18.64 -10.80
C TYR A 543 31.07 -17.60 -10.50
N GLY A 544 30.69 -16.32 -10.42
CA GLY A 544 31.59 -15.20 -10.15
C GLY A 544 31.65 -14.82 -8.67
N PHE A 545 32.84 -14.56 -8.13
CA PHE A 545 33.02 -14.12 -6.73
C PHE A 545 34.35 -13.37 -6.54
N ILE A 546 34.45 -12.58 -5.46
CA ILE A 546 35.69 -11.91 -5.06
C ILE A 546 36.53 -12.87 -4.22
N TYR A 547 37.82 -12.99 -4.53
CA TYR A 547 38.77 -13.78 -3.77
C TYR A 547 39.89 -12.88 -3.22
N ASP A 548 39.88 -12.70 -1.89
CA ASP A 548 40.87 -11.88 -1.18
C ASP A 548 42.11 -12.65 -0.70
N GLY A 549 42.21 -13.95 -1.01
CA GLY A 549 43.35 -14.76 -0.59
C GLY A 549 44.55 -14.65 -1.53
N ASP A 550 45.74 -14.92 -1.00
CA ASP A 550 46.98 -14.94 -1.78
C ASP A 550 47.35 -16.34 -2.31
N GLN A 551 46.54 -17.35 -2.01
CA GLN A 551 46.82 -18.73 -2.42
C GLN A 551 46.42 -18.95 -3.87
N LEU A 552 47.23 -19.74 -4.59
CA LEU A 552 46.87 -20.18 -5.94
C LEU A 552 45.62 -21.06 -5.93
N LYS A 553 45.40 -21.86 -4.89
CA LYS A 553 44.22 -22.73 -4.78
C LYS A 553 43.00 -21.94 -4.30
N VAL A 554 41.97 -21.88 -5.12
CA VAL A 554 40.68 -21.27 -4.80
C VAL A 554 39.60 -22.34 -4.82
N THR A 555 38.69 -22.32 -3.84
CA THR A 555 37.54 -23.23 -3.80
C THR A 555 36.26 -22.44 -4.05
N CYS A 556 35.48 -22.85 -5.06
CA CYS A 556 34.22 -22.20 -5.37
C CYS A 556 33.17 -22.49 -4.28
N PHE A 557 32.48 -21.46 -3.78
CA PHE A 557 31.44 -21.62 -2.76
C PHE A 557 30.17 -22.32 -3.30
N GLN A 558 29.93 -22.22 -4.61
CA GLN A 558 28.76 -22.81 -5.26
C GLN A 558 28.94 -24.30 -5.54
N CYS A 559 29.94 -24.68 -6.34
CA CYS A 559 30.14 -26.07 -6.75
C CYS A 559 31.14 -26.85 -5.88
N ARG A 560 31.80 -26.18 -4.93
CA ARG A 560 32.82 -26.75 -4.03
C ARG A 560 34.06 -27.35 -4.70
N ASN A 561 34.18 -27.26 -6.02
CA ASN A 561 35.39 -27.64 -6.75
C ASN A 561 36.46 -26.56 -6.63
N SER A 562 37.72 -27.00 -6.63
CA SER A 562 38.89 -26.12 -6.56
C SER A 562 39.47 -25.84 -7.95
N PHE A 563 40.05 -24.64 -8.12
CA PHE A 563 40.74 -24.20 -9.32
C PHE A 563 41.88 -23.23 -8.97
N CYS A 564 42.77 -22.97 -9.92
CA CYS A 564 43.89 -22.05 -9.71
C CYS A 564 43.49 -20.58 -9.95
N ALA A 565 43.80 -19.66 -9.03
CA ALA A 565 43.50 -18.23 -9.15
C ALA A 565 44.16 -17.56 -10.38
N GLN A 566 45.36 -18.02 -10.75
CA GLN A 566 46.17 -17.42 -11.81
C GLN A 566 45.88 -18.05 -13.17
N CYS A 567 46.07 -19.37 -13.32
CA CYS A 567 45.87 -20.05 -14.60
C CYS A 567 44.41 -20.45 -14.86
N LYS A 568 43.53 -20.33 -13.86
CA LYS A 568 42.08 -20.62 -13.93
C LYS A 568 41.73 -22.05 -14.34
N LYS A 569 42.69 -22.98 -14.25
CA LYS A 569 42.49 -24.41 -14.52
C LYS A 569 42.00 -25.16 -13.27
N PRO A 570 41.30 -26.30 -13.43
CA PRO A 570 40.97 -27.19 -12.32
C PRO A 570 42.19 -27.49 -11.44
N TRP A 571 42.00 -27.46 -10.12
CA TRP A 571 43.11 -27.65 -9.19
C TRP A 571 43.40 -29.12 -8.97
N GLU A 572 44.65 -29.52 -9.19
CA GLU A 572 45.16 -30.85 -8.87
C GLU A 572 46.22 -30.78 -7.77
N SER A 573 46.39 -31.86 -7.02
CA SER A 573 47.41 -31.94 -5.96
C SER A 573 48.82 -31.62 -6.45
N GLN A 574 49.13 -31.96 -7.70
CA GLN A 574 50.42 -31.78 -8.35
C GLN A 574 50.69 -30.32 -8.68
N HIS A 575 49.68 -29.45 -8.71
CA HIS A 575 49.87 -28.00 -8.84
C HIS A 575 50.40 -27.38 -7.53
N ALA A 576 50.24 -28.06 -6.39
CA ALA A 576 50.69 -27.53 -5.11
C ALA A 576 52.23 -27.36 -5.10
N GLY A 577 52.69 -26.15 -4.78
CA GLY A 577 54.13 -25.82 -4.74
C GLY A 577 54.77 -25.60 -6.12
N LEU A 578 54.03 -25.71 -7.22
CA LEU A 578 54.51 -25.39 -8.56
C LEU A 578 53.95 -24.05 -9.04
N SER A 579 54.74 -23.31 -9.83
CA SER A 579 54.21 -22.21 -10.63
C SER A 579 53.25 -22.74 -11.69
N CYS A 580 52.36 -21.88 -12.21
CA CYS A 580 51.44 -22.27 -13.28
C CYS A 580 52.17 -22.82 -14.52
N GLU A 581 53.34 -22.26 -14.85
CA GLU A 581 54.17 -22.70 -15.98
C GLU A 581 54.85 -24.04 -15.73
N GLN A 582 55.35 -24.26 -14.50
CA GLN A 582 55.94 -25.53 -14.07
C GLN A 582 54.89 -26.63 -14.09
N TYR A 583 53.70 -26.36 -13.55
CA TYR A 583 52.58 -27.31 -13.58
C TYR A 583 52.14 -27.63 -15.01
N GLN A 584 52.07 -26.64 -15.90
CA GLN A 584 51.72 -26.88 -17.30
C GLN A 584 52.80 -27.68 -18.05
N SER A 585 54.08 -27.48 -17.73
CA SER A 585 55.18 -28.29 -18.29
C SER A 585 55.16 -29.72 -17.76
N TRP A 586 54.93 -29.87 -16.45
CA TRP A 586 54.72 -31.17 -15.83
C TRP A 586 53.55 -31.93 -16.48
N LYS A 587 52.42 -31.26 -16.73
CA LYS A 587 51.27 -31.85 -17.46
C LYS A 587 51.67 -32.33 -18.85
N ARG A 588 52.44 -31.55 -19.61
CA ARG A 588 52.93 -31.96 -20.95
C ARG A 588 53.77 -33.24 -20.93
N GLU A 589 54.61 -33.38 -19.92
CA GLU A 589 55.58 -34.47 -19.84
C GLU A 589 55.02 -35.73 -19.16
N ASN A 590 54.00 -35.59 -18.31
CA ASN A 590 53.56 -36.66 -17.41
C ASN A 590 52.10 -37.09 -17.58
N ASP A 591 51.26 -36.29 -18.24
CA ASP A 591 49.83 -36.60 -18.42
C ASP A 591 49.60 -37.32 -19.77
N PRO A 592 49.24 -38.62 -19.77
CA PRO A 592 49.03 -39.39 -21.01
C PRO A 592 47.86 -38.87 -21.85
N GLU A 593 46.87 -38.24 -21.23
CA GLU A 593 45.74 -37.64 -21.93
C GLU A 593 46.14 -36.32 -22.59
N TYR A 594 46.94 -35.51 -21.91
CA TYR A 594 47.52 -34.29 -22.49
C TYR A 594 48.43 -34.63 -23.68
N GLN A 595 49.27 -35.66 -23.55
CA GLN A 595 50.14 -36.13 -24.62
C GLN A 595 49.36 -36.65 -25.83
N ARG A 596 48.24 -37.35 -25.59
CA ARG A 596 47.33 -37.81 -26.66
C ARG A 596 46.67 -36.66 -27.40
N GLN A 597 46.34 -35.57 -26.69
CA GLN A 597 45.77 -34.35 -27.28
C GLN A 597 46.83 -33.48 -27.99
N GLY A 598 48.11 -33.66 -27.67
CA GLY A 598 49.22 -32.98 -28.33
C GLY A 598 49.09 -31.47 -28.35
N LEU A 599 49.37 -30.86 -29.51
CA LEU A 599 49.25 -29.40 -29.69
C LEU A 599 47.80 -28.89 -29.67
N ALA A 600 46.80 -29.75 -29.88
CA ALA A 600 45.41 -29.35 -29.73
C ALA A 600 45.06 -29.04 -28.26
N GLY A 601 45.62 -29.79 -27.31
CA GLY A 601 45.54 -29.48 -25.89
C GLY A 601 46.23 -28.15 -25.54
N TYR A 602 47.38 -27.87 -26.16
CA TYR A 602 48.09 -26.59 -25.98
C TYR A 602 47.28 -25.38 -26.46
N LEU A 603 46.67 -25.45 -27.65
CA LEU A 603 45.84 -24.36 -28.18
C LEU A 603 44.60 -24.13 -27.33
N ARG A 604 43.97 -25.20 -26.83
CA ARG A 604 42.83 -25.12 -25.90
C ARG A 604 43.21 -24.43 -24.59
N ASP A 605 44.36 -24.80 -24.03
CA ASP A 605 44.86 -24.24 -22.77
C ASP A 605 45.28 -22.77 -22.90
N ASN A 606 45.77 -22.37 -24.09
CA ASN A 606 46.04 -20.99 -24.48
C ASN A 606 44.82 -20.28 -25.08
N GLY A 607 43.62 -20.72 -24.72
CA GLY A 607 42.37 -20.25 -25.29
C GLY A 607 42.06 -18.77 -25.02
N ILE A 608 40.86 -18.36 -25.40
CA ILE A 608 40.47 -16.95 -25.43
C ILE A 608 40.13 -16.47 -24.01
N THR A 609 40.78 -15.39 -23.56
CA THR A 609 40.40 -14.71 -22.31
C THR A 609 39.77 -13.36 -22.63
N CYS A 610 38.56 -13.12 -22.15
CA CYS A 610 37.89 -11.83 -22.35
C CYS A 610 38.64 -10.71 -21.62
N PRO A 611 39.07 -9.64 -22.31
CA PRO A 611 39.80 -8.54 -21.66
C PRO A 611 38.90 -7.69 -20.74
N ASN A 612 37.57 -7.76 -20.91
CA ASN A 612 36.63 -7.00 -20.08
C ASN A 612 36.26 -7.74 -18.79
N CYS A 613 35.72 -8.96 -18.88
CA CYS A 613 35.25 -9.70 -17.70
C CYS A 613 36.20 -10.82 -17.24
N ARG A 614 37.33 -11.04 -17.92
CA ARG A 614 38.36 -12.05 -17.60
C ARG A 614 37.87 -13.50 -17.62
N PHE A 615 36.69 -13.77 -18.14
CA PHE A 615 36.22 -15.13 -18.39
C PHE A 615 37.11 -15.81 -19.43
N GLN A 616 37.46 -17.07 -19.18
CA GLN A 616 38.36 -17.85 -20.03
C GLN A 616 37.57 -18.92 -20.77
N TYR A 617 37.76 -18.99 -22.07
CA TYR A 617 37.20 -19.98 -22.97
C TYR A 617 38.28 -20.99 -23.34
N ALA A 618 37.99 -22.27 -23.17
CA ALA A 618 38.85 -23.37 -23.62
C ALA A 618 38.64 -23.64 -25.12
N LEU A 619 38.81 -22.61 -25.94
CA LEU A 619 38.55 -22.62 -27.38
C LEU A 619 39.78 -22.11 -28.13
N SER A 620 40.05 -22.70 -29.30
CA SER A 620 41.02 -22.13 -30.23
C SER A 620 40.53 -20.77 -30.76
N LYS A 621 41.46 -19.91 -31.20
CA LYS A 621 41.12 -18.58 -31.74
C LYS A 621 40.39 -18.69 -33.08
N GLY A 622 40.49 -19.84 -33.76
CA GLY A 622 39.68 -20.16 -34.91
C GLY A 622 39.97 -19.28 -36.13
N GLY A 623 39.00 -19.17 -37.04
CA GLY A 623 39.17 -18.49 -38.33
C GLY A 623 38.63 -17.06 -38.33
N CYS A 624 37.59 -16.82 -37.56
CA CYS A 624 37.08 -15.48 -37.31
C CYS A 624 37.79 -14.89 -36.09
N MET A 625 38.42 -13.72 -36.25
CA MET A 625 39.07 -13.03 -35.13
C MET A 625 38.11 -12.19 -34.30
N HIS A 626 36.88 -11.97 -34.78
CA HIS A 626 35.83 -11.30 -34.01
C HIS A 626 35.24 -12.28 -33.00
N PHE A 627 35.38 -11.94 -31.72
CA PHE A 627 34.85 -12.74 -30.63
C PHE A 627 33.90 -11.89 -29.78
N CYS A 628 32.70 -12.40 -29.52
CA CYS A 628 31.74 -11.80 -28.61
C CYS A 628 31.70 -12.62 -27.32
N CYS A 629 32.13 -12.04 -26.21
CA CYS A 629 32.10 -12.73 -24.92
C CYS A 629 30.66 -13.07 -24.52
N SER A 630 30.35 -14.35 -24.34
CA SER A 630 29.03 -14.80 -23.84
C SER A 630 28.66 -14.22 -22.47
N GLN A 631 29.65 -13.93 -21.61
CA GLN A 631 29.41 -13.44 -20.25
C GLN A 631 29.13 -11.93 -20.17
N CYS A 632 29.84 -11.09 -20.94
CA CYS A 632 29.71 -9.62 -20.84
C CYS A 632 29.38 -8.93 -22.16
N ARG A 633 29.22 -9.69 -23.25
CA ARG A 633 28.98 -9.23 -24.63
C ARG A 633 30.05 -8.28 -25.19
N TYR A 634 31.19 -8.14 -24.52
CA TYR A 634 32.32 -7.38 -25.04
C TYR A 634 32.80 -8.02 -26.35
N GLN A 635 32.93 -7.20 -27.40
CA GLN A 635 33.36 -7.63 -28.72
C GLN A 635 34.81 -7.23 -28.93
N PHE A 636 35.68 -8.20 -29.19
CA PHE A 636 37.11 -7.99 -29.27
C PHE A 636 37.80 -8.97 -30.21
N CYS A 637 39.04 -8.66 -30.57
CA CYS A 637 39.89 -9.54 -31.36
C CYS A 637 40.45 -10.68 -30.48
N SER A 638 40.19 -11.94 -30.82
CA SER A 638 40.77 -13.10 -30.11
C SER A 638 42.31 -13.18 -30.21
N GLY A 639 42.89 -12.52 -31.22
CA GLY A 639 44.34 -12.44 -31.44
C GLY A 639 45.05 -11.40 -30.56
N CYS A 640 44.56 -10.15 -30.55
CA CYS A 640 45.22 -9.02 -29.87
C CYS A 640 44.42 -8.36 -28.74
N ASN A 641 43.21 -8.85 -28.43
CA ASN A 641 42.32 -8.30 -27.40
C ASN A 641 41.87 -6.84 -27.60
N ASN A 642 42.09 -6.25 -28.78
CA ASN A 642 41.56 -4.93 -29.10
C ASN A 642 40.04 -4.97 -29.36
N PRO A 643 39.30 -3.93 -28.94
CA PRO A 643 37.85 -3.84 -29.16
C PRO A 643 37.49 -3.82 -30.65
N PHE A 644 36.32 -4.37 -30.97
CA PHE A 644 35.64 -4.10 -32.23
C PHE A 644 34.72 -2.89 -32.08
N HIS A 645 34.68 -2.05 -33.12
CA HIS A 645 33.90 -0.82 -33.18
C HIS A 645 32.91 -0.88 -34.34
N THR A 646 31.65 -0.53 -34.07
CA THR A 646 30.65 -0.21 -35.10
C THR A 646 30.77 1.25 -35.56
N THR A 647 31.09 2.14 -34.63
CA THR A 647 31.47 3.54 -34.85
C THR A 647 32.88 3.76 -34.29
N CYS A 648 33.86 3.92 -35.18
CA CYS A 648 35.25 4.05 -34.78
C CYS A 648 35.59 5.51 -34.42
N ALA A 649 36.11 5.71 -33.21
CA ALA A 649 36.54 7.01 -32.71
C ALA A 649 38.03 7.30 -32.99
N VAL A 650 38.73 6.42 -33.71
CA VAL A 650 40.13 6.62 -34.07
C VAL A 650 40.20 7.62 -35.23
N ASP A 651 40.87 8.74 -34.98
CA ASP A 651 41.03 9.81 -35.97
C ASP A 651 41.63 9.27 -37.28
N GLU A 652 41.00 9.66 -38.40
CA GLU A 652 41.36 9.26 -39.77
C GLU A 652 41.20 7.76 -40.08
N CYS A 653 40.43 7.01 -39.29
CA CYS A 653 40.01 5.68 -39.71
C CYS A 653 38.98 5.78 -40.85
N SER A 654 39.35 5.34 -42.05
CA SER A 654 38.47 5.33 -43.24
C SER A 654 37.64 4.05 -43.38
N VAL A 655 37.75 3.11 -42.43
CA VAL A 655 37.06 1.81 -42.52
C VAL A 655 35.62 1.94 -42.04
N SER A 656 34.67 1.67 -42.94
CA SER A 656 33.24 1.63 -42.62
C SER A 656 32.82 0.25 -42.12
N GLY A 657 31.93 0.21 -41.12
CA GLY A 657 31.38 -1.02 -40.58
C GLY A 657 32.19 -1.59 -39.41
N LEU A 658 31.84 -2.81 -38.99
CA LEU A 658 32.43 -3.48 -37.83
C LEU A 658 33.90 -3.82 -38.07
N HIS A 659 34.81 -3.17 -37.34
CA HIS A 659 36.25 -3.43 -37.46
C HIS A 659 37.00 -3.23 -36.14
N ALA A 660 38.24 -3.71 -36.08
CA ALA A 660 39.17 -3.49 -34.97
C ALA A 660 40.53 -3.04 -35.51
N HIS A 661 41.29 -2.32 -34.69
CA HIS A 661 42.67 -1.93 -35.02
C HIS A 661 43.63 -3.00 -34.50
N HIS A 662 44.39 -3.62 -35.39
CA HIS A 662 45.29 -4.72 -35.04
C HIS A 662 46.76 -4.29 -35.03
N PRO A 663 47.56 -4.68 -34.02
CA PRO A 663 49.02 -4.54 -34.05
C PRO A 663 49.63 -5.51 -35.05
N ARG A 664 50.88 -5.27 -35.45
CA ARG A 664 51.52 -6.00 -36.56
C ARG A 664 51.82 -7.47 -36.26
N ASP A 665 51.92 -7.83 -34.99
CA ASP A 665 52.10 -9.19 -34.47
C ASP A 665 50.77 -9.91 -34.15
N CYS A 666 49.63 -9.29 -34.48
CA CYS A 666 48.34 -9.94 -34.30
C CYS A 666 48.17 -11.14 -35.26
N LEU A 667 47.56 -12.21 -34.74
CA LEU A 667 47.10 -13.35 -35.55
C LEU A 667 46.25 -12.92 -36.74
N PHE A 668 45.53 -11.80 -36.67
CA PHE A 668 44.77 -11.25 -37.79
C PHE A 668 45.61 -11.05 -39.05
N TYR A 669 46.85 -10.58 -38.93
CA TYR A 669 47.78 -10.43 -40.07
C TYR A 669 48.64 -11.67 -40.26
N LEU A 670 49.20 -12.22 -39.18
CA LEU A 670 50.16 -13.33 -39.29
C LEU A 670 49.52 -14.64 -39.76
N ARG A 671 48.20 -14.81 -39.63
CA ARG A 671 47.50 -15.96 -40.21
C ARG A 671 47.56 -16.00 -41.74
N ASP A 672 47.83 -14.87 -42.41
CA ASP A 672 47.90 -14.81 -43.87
C ASP A 672 49.30 -15.23 -44.39
N TRP A 673 50.28 -15.36 -43.49
CA TRP A 673 51.61 -15.83 -43.84
C TRP A 673 51.65 -17.36 -43.99
N GLU A 674 52.48 -17.83 -44.92
CA GLU A 674 52.76 -19.25 -45.06
C GLU A 674 53.51 -19.81 -43.84
N PRO A 675 53.28 -21.07 -43.46
CA PRO A 675 53.96 -21.69 -42.31
C PRO A 675 55.49 -21.57 -42.37
N ALA A 676 56.08 -21.73 -43.56
CA ALA A 676 57.53 -21.63 -43.75
C ALA A 676 58.09 -20.23 -43.38
N ARG A 677 57.33 -19.17 -43.67
CA ARG A 677 57.72 -17.79 -43.32
C ARG A 677 57.63 -17.56 -41.81
N LEU A 678 56.60 -18.10 -41.15
CA LEU A 678 56.44 -18.03 -39.70
C LEU A 678 57.54 -18.84 -38.97
N GLN A 679 57.93 -19.99 -39.51
CA GLN A 679 59.06 -20.79 -39.01
C GLN A 679 60.38 -20.05 -39.15
N ALA A 680 60.65 -19.45 -40.32
CA ALA A 680 61.86 -18.65 -40.52
C ALA A 680 61.96 -17.48 -39.52
N LEU A 681 60.83 -16.84 -39.19
CA LEU A 681 60.79 -15.80 -38.16
C LEU A 681 61.20 -16.32 -36.78
N LEU A 682 60.72 -17.50 -36.41
CA LEU A 682 61.07 -18.18 -35.15
C LEU A 682 62.54 -18.60 -35.12
N GLU A 683 63.02 -19.25 -36.18
CA GLU A 683 64.40 -19.77 -36.28
C GLU A 683 65.46 -18.67 -36.10
N VAL A 684 65.23 -17.49 -36.68
CA VAL A 684 66.13 -16.34 -36.56
C VAL A 684 66.28 -15.85 -35.11
N HIS A 685 65.28 -16.07 -34.25
CA HIS A 685 65.23 -15.48 -32.91
C HIS A 685 65.39 -16.49 -31.77
N THR A 686 64.99 -17.76 -31.96
CA THR A 686 64.98 -18.77 -30.88
C THR A 686 65.99 -19.89 -31.07
N HIS A 687 66.61 -20.03 -32.25
CA HIS A 687 67.50 -21.16 -32.63
C HIS A 687 66.90 -22.56 -32.39
N THR A 688 65.59 -22.67 -32.13
CA THR A 688 64.89 -23.93 -31.89
C THR A 688 64.37 -24.49 -33.20
N HIS A 689 64.91 -25.64 -33.63
CA HIS A 689 64.34 -26.39 -34.76
C HIS A 689 63.03 -27.05 -34.30
N THR A 690 61.89 -26.46 -34.64
CA THR A 690 60.57 -27.07 -34.40
C THR A 690 60.30 -28.17 -35.43
N HIS A 691 61.10 -29.24 -35.41
CA HIS A 691 60.81 -30.48 -36.12
C HIS A 691 60.65 -31.60 -35.08
N GLU A 692 59.61 -31.53 -34.25
CA GLU A 692 59.21 -32.71 -33.47
C GLU A 692 58.35 -33.62 -34.35
N SER A 693 59.05 -34.50 -35.06
CA SER A 693 58.50 -35.68 -35.69
C SER A 693 58.19 -36.73 -34.63
N TYR A 694 56.92 -36.92 -34.29
CA TYR A 694 56.49 -38.14 -33.62
C TYR A 694 55.27 -38.74 -34.34
N LEU A 695 55.50 -39.97 -34.82
CA LEU A 695 54.56 -40.97 -35.32
C LEU A 695 54.19 -40.89 -36.82
N LEU A 696 54.94 -41.67 -37.60
CA LEU A 696 54.43 -42.31 -38.81
C LEU A 696 53.33 -43.30 -38.42
N SER A 697 52.11 -43.02 -38.84
CA SER A 697 51.10 -44.06 -39.11
C SER A 697 50.22 -43.57 -40.26
N SER A 698 50.14 -44.40 -41.30
CA SER A 698 49.57 -44.14 -42.62
C SER A 698 48.04 -44.10 -42.65
N ASP A 699 47.41 -43.42 -41.70
CA ASP A 699 45.96 -43.19 -41.71
C ASP A 699 45.68 -41.68 -41.72
N ILE A 700 44.59 -41.29 -42.38
CA ILE A 700 44.18 -39.90 -42.57
C ILE A 700 44.08 -39.19 -41.21
N CYS A 701 45.09 -38.40 -40.87
CA CYS A 701 45.13 -37.66 -39.62
C CYS A 701 44.23 -36.41 -39.72
N LEU A 702 43.13 -36.38 -38.96
CA LEU A 702 42.23 -35.24 -38.85
C LEU A 702 42.63 -34.33 -37.68
N CYS A 703 42.46 -33.02 -37.84
CA CYS A 703 42.79 -32.04 -36.81
C CYS A 703 41.85 -32.17 -35.60
N GLY A 704 42.42 -32.46 -34.42
CA GLY A 704 41.71 -32.65 -33.15
C GLY A 704 41.41 -31.38 -32.35
N VAL A 705 41.69 -30.19 -32.90
CA VAL A 705 41.44 -28.91 -32.21
C VAL A 705 39.94 -28.68 -32.08
N ILE A 706 39.48 -28.32 -30.88
CA ILE A 706 38.07 -28.03 -30.60
C ILE A 706 37.73 -26.60 -31.05
N GLU A 707 36.64 -26.49 -31.81
CA GLU A 707 36.05 -25.24 -32.30
C GLU A 707 34.54 -25.24 -32.00
N GLN A 708 33.96 -24.06 -31.78
CA GLN A 708 32.50 -23.90 -31.79
C GLN A 708 32.01 -23.85 -33.23
N LYS A 709 31.16 -24.80 -33.64
CA LYS A 709 30.53 -24.81 -34.96
C LYS A 709 29.09 -24.31 -34.86
N ASP A 710 28.65 -23.51 -35.82
CA ASP A 710 27.24 -23.10 -35.91
C ASP A 710 26.42 -24.20 -36.62
N GLU A 711 25.73 -25.04 -35.85
CA GLU A 711 24.76 -26.02 -36.37
C GLU A 711 23.34 -25.60 -35.98
N GLY A 712 22.62 -24.94 -36.89
CA GLY A 712 21.19 -24.64 -36.70
C GLY A 712 20.86 -23.73 -35.51
N GLY A 713 21.74 -22.81 -35.15
CA GLY A 713 21.58 -21.90 -34.01
C GLY A 713 22.07 -22.46 -32.67
N GLN A 714 22.53 -23.71 -32.63
CA GLN A 714 23.30 -24.26 -31.53
C GLN A 714 24.79 -24.14 -31.86
N GLN A 715 25.63 -23.83 -30.86
CA GLN A 715 27.08 -23.69 -31.00
C GLN A 715 27.83 -24.82 -30.27
N PRO A 716 27.68 -26.10 -30.66
CA PRO A 716 28.37 -27.20 -30.00
C PRO A 716 29.90 -27.15 -30.24
N ASP A 717 30.64 -27.45 -29.18
CA ASP A 717 32.08 -27.69 -29.24
C ASP A 717 32.36 -29.01 -29.98
N SER A 718 33.03 -28.95 -31.12
CA SER A 718 33.37 -30.13 -31.91
C SER A 718 34.78 -30.04 -32.46
N ALA A 719 35.38 -31.19 -32.77
CA ALA A 719 36.70 -31.23 -33.40
C ALA A 719 36.66 -30.57 -34.79
N CYS A 720 37.72 -29.84 -35.12
CA CYS A 720 37.91 -29.20 -36.42
C CYS A 720 37.70 -30.20 -37.55
N GLY A 721 38.37 -31.36 -37.48
CA GLY A 721 38.21 -32.44 -38.45
C GLY A 721 38.81 -32.15 -39.83
N ALA A 722 39.52 -31.02 -40.00
CA ALA A 722 40.22 -30.72 -41.24
C ALA A 722 41.46 -31.62 -41.42
N GLN A 723 41.87 -31.87 -42.67
CA GLN A 723 43.03 -32.70 -42.97
C GLN A 723 44.33 -32.06 -42.44
N THR A 724 45.18 -32.88 -41.83
CA THR A 724 46.52 -32.50 -41.38
C THR A 724 47.54 -32.79 -42.48
N GLN A 725 48.62 -32.01 -42.52
CA GLN A 725 49.71 -32.21 -43.48
C GLN A 725 50.98 -32.69 -42.75
N PRO A 726 51.85 -33.47 -43.42
CA PRO A 726 53.16 -33.82 -42.88
C PRO A 726 53.96 -32.57 -42.49
N GLY A 727 54.56 -32.56 -41.31
CA GLY A 727 55.31 -31.40 -40.81
C GLY A 727 54.48 -30.36 -40.05
N HIS A 728 53.14 -30.44 -40.04
CA HIS A 728 52.26 -29.55 -39.26
C HIS A 728 51.89 -30.11 -37.87
N ALA A 729 52.70 -31.04 -37.35
CA ALA A 729 52.57 -31.60 -36.00
C ALA A 729 51.14 -32.08 -35.63
N GLY A 730 50.44 -32.69 -36.59
CA GLY A 730 49.08 -33.22 -36.38
C GLY A 730 47.97 -32.16 -36.34
N LEU A 731 48.25 -30.94 -36.78
CA LEU A 731 47.26 -29.85 -36.92
C LEU A 731 46.93 -29.58 -38.39
N CYS A 732 45.73 -29.04 -38.66
CA CYS A 732 45.46 -28.46 -39.97
C CYS A 732 46.26 -27.17 -40.14
N GLU A 733 46.45 -26.72 -41.37
CA GLU A 733 47.29 -25.56 -41.68
C GLU A 733 46.89 -24.29 -40.89
N LYS A 734 45.59 -24.04 -40.77
CA LYS A 734 45.04 -22.92 -40.00
C LYS A 734 45.47 -22.95 -38.52
N HIS A 735 45.28 -24.09 -37.84
CA HIS A 735 45.65 -24.25 -36.43
C HIS A 735 47.16 -24.34 -36.24
N TYR A 736 47.89 -24.82 -37.25
CA TYR A 736 49.34 -24.80 -37.24
C TYR A 736 49.88 -23.37 -37.29
N ARG A 737 49.31 -22.50 -38.13
CA ARG A 737 49.63 -21.05 -38.14
C ARG A 737 49.29 -20.40 -36.80
N GLU A 738 48.13 -20.71 -36.21
CA GLU A 738 47.75 -20.23 -34.87
C GLU A 738 48.80 -20.63 -33.81
N TYR A 739 49.27 -21.88 -33.84
CA TYR A 739 50.31 -22.38 -32.96
C TYR A 739 51.63 -21.62 -33.13
N LEU A 740 52.13 -21.47 -34.37
CA LEU A 740 53.36 -20.73 -34.65
C LEU A 740 53.26 -19.26 -34.19
N VAL A 741 52.12 -18.62 -34.43
CA VAL A 741 51.86 -17.24 -33.98
C VAL A 741 51.78 -17.15 -32.45
N SER A 742 51.22 -18.17 -31.78
CA SER A 742 51.25 -18.25 -30.32
C SER A 742 52.69 -18.29 -29.79
N LEU A 743 53.60 -19.01 -30.46
CA LEU A 743 55.01 -19.03 -30.10
C LEU A 743 55.69 -17.68 -30.36
N ILE A 744 55.47 -17.07 -31.52
CA ILE A 744 55.99 -15.73 -31.90
C ILE A 744 55.59 -14.71 -30.83
N ASN A 745 54.31 -14.67 -30.49
CA ASN A 745 53.76 -13.74 -29.50
C ASN A 745 54.28 -14.02 -28.09
N SER A 746 54.43 -15.29 -27.71
CA SER A 746 54.94 -15.67 -26.39
C SER A 746 56.38 -15.21 -26.15
N HIS A 747 57.19 -15.09 -27.20
CA HIS A 747 58.58 -14.61 -27.14
C HIS A 747 58.73 -13.14 -27.54
N SER A 748 57.63 -12.44 -27.82
CA SER A 748 57.64 -11.03 -28.26
C SER A 748 58.48 -10.77 -29.52
N ILE A 749 58.45 -11.70 -30.48
CA ILE A 749 59.20 -11.57 -31.73
C ILE A 749 58.49 -10.59 -32.68
N ASP A 750 59.21 -9.57 -33.16
CA ASP A 750 58.68 -8.59 -34.10
C ASP A 750 58.68 -9.17 -35.53
N PRO A 751 57.56 -9.16 -36.27
CA PRO A 751 57.54 -9.61 -37.67
C PRO A 751 58.14 -8.61 -38.66
N ALA A 752 58.32 -7.33 -38.29
CA ALA A 752 58.81 -6.28 -39.18
C ALA A 752 60.18 -6.53 -39.84
N PRO A 753 61.18 -7.17 -39.18
CA PRO A 753 62.51 -7.41 -39.77
C PRO A 753 62.50 -8.26 -41.04
N ILE A 754 61.46 -9.04 -41.28
CA ILE A 754 61.32 -9.88 -42.50
C ILE A 754 60.22 -9.37 -43.45
N TYR A 755 59.82 -8.12 -43.31
CA TYR A 755 58.94 -7.47 -44.27
C TYR A 755 59.67 -7.22 -45.58
N SER A 756 58.96 -7.45 -46.68
CA SER A 756 59.35 -6.90 -47.97
C SER A 756 59.23 -5.37 -47.96
N SER A 757 59.91 -4.71 -48.88
CA SER A 757 59.82 -3.25 -49.08
C SER A 757 58.39 -2.73 -49.16
N ASN A 758 57.50 -3.48 -49.83
CA ASN A 758 56.09 -3.12 -49.96
C ASN A 758 55.31 -3.27 -48.65
N GLU A 759 55.53 -4.37 -47.90
CA GLU A 759 54.89 -4.59 -46.61
C GLU A 759 55.31 -3.53 -45.59
N LEU A 760 56.58 -3.12 -45.60
CA LEU A 760 57.09 -2.08 -44.73
C LEU A 760 56.42 -0.72 -45.02
N LEU A 761 56.27 -0.34 -46.28
CA LEU A 761 55.55 0.88 -46.66
C LEU A 761 54.06 0.83 -46.26
N LEU A 762 53.41 -0.32 -46.46
CA LEU A 762 52.01 -0.51 -46.05
C LEU A 762 51.85 -0.43 -44.53
N ALA A 763 52.80 -1.00 -43.77
CA ALA A 763 52.82 -0.89 -42.32
C ALA A 763 53.04 0.56 -41.86
N CYS A 764 54.00 1.28 -42.46
CA CYS A 764 54.23 2.70 -42.15
C CYS A 764 52.97 3.52 -42.39
N LYS A 765 52.29 3.37 -43.54
CA LYS A 765 51.03 4.05 -43.83
C LYS A 765 49.92 3.71 -42.84
N ARG A 766 49.76 2.42 -42.50
CA ARG A 766 48.73 1.94 -41.57
C ARG A 766 48.93 2.49 -40.15
N TYR A 767 50.17 2.52 -39.68
CA TYR A 767 50.51 2.97 -38.33
C TYR A 767 50.94 4.45 -38.29
N LYS A 768 50.76 5.19 -39.39
CA LYS A 768 51.06 6.62 -39.53
C LYS A 768 52.53 6.99 -39.22
N VAL A 769 53.45 6.09 -39.55
CA VAL A 769 54.89 6.37 -39.53
C VAL A 769 55.25 7.10 -40.81
N ASP A 770 55.86 8.29 -40.69
CA ASP A 770 56.23 9.09 -41.86
C ASP A 770 57.24 8.34 -42.75
N ASP A 771 56.82 8.11 -44.00
CA ASP A 771 57.50 7.35 -45.04
C ASP A 771 58.18 8.24 -46.10
N SER A 772 58.32 9.55 -45.84
CA SER A 772 58.99 10.47 -46.76
C SER A 772 60.45 10.08 -47.01
N ARG A 773 60.83 10.11 -48.29
CA ARG A 773 62.20 9.84 -48.73
C ARG A 773 63.04 11.11 -48.64
N ARG A 774 64.25 10.99 -48.11
CA ARG A 774 65.17 12.14 -47.98
C ARG A 774 65.97 12.34 -49.27
N ASP A 775 66.39 13.57 -49.52
CA ASP A 775 67.21 13.90 -50.69
C ASP A 775 68.53 13.14 -50.67
N GLY A 776 68.84 12.45 -51.77
CA GLY A 776 70.06 11.65 -51.92
C GLY A 776 70.06 10.27 -51.23
N GLU A 777 68.94 9.86 -50.61
CA GLU A 777 68.85 8.59 -49.89
C GLU A 777 68.68 7.40 -50.85
N ASP A 778 69.64 6.47 -50.84
CA ASP A 778 69.54 5.22 -51.59
C ASP A 778 68.43 4.30 -51.02
N GLY A 779 68.01 3.31 -51.80
CA GLY A 779 66.88 2.44 -51.42
C GLY A 779 67.13 1.62 -50.16
N PHE A 780 68.35 1.15 -49.94
CA PHE A 780 68.69 0.34 -48.76
C PHE A 780 68.62 1.20 -47.49
N THR A 781 69.27 2.37 -47.53
CA THR A 781 69.26 3.33 -46.42
C THR A 781 67.84 3.79 -46.08
N PHE A 782 67.01 4.04 -47.10
CA PHE A 782 65.60 4.39 -46.93
C PHE A 782 64.81 3.30 -46.18
N PHE A 783 64.84 2.05 -46.63
CA PHE A 783 64.07 0.97 -46.00
C PHE A 783 64.63 0.60 -44.61
N SER A 784 65.95 0.62 -44.40
CA SER A 784 66.54 0.39 -43.08
C SER A 784 66.11 1.47 -42.07
N ARG A 785 66.04 2.73 -42.50
CA ARG A 785 65.54 3.82 -41.67
C ARG A 785 64.05 3.64 -41.35
N LEU A 786 63.22 3.30 -42.34
CA LEU A 786 61.79 3.07 -42.11
C LEU A 786 61.53 1.90 -41.16
N LEU A 787 62.27 0.80 -41.30
CA LEU A 787 62.17 -0.34 -40.39
C LEU A 787 62.48 0.06 -38.95
N LYS A 788 63.61 0.76 -38.75
CA LYS A 788 64.00 1.25 -37.43
C LYS A 788 62.95 2.20 -36.85
N LYS A 789 62.46 3.15 -37.66
CA LYS A 789 61.45 4.12 -37.25
C LYS A 789 60.13 3.44 -36.88
N LEU A 790 59.69 2.44 -37.64
CA LEU A 790 58.49 1.65 -37.33
C LEU A 790 58.64 0.91 -36.00
N MET A 791 59.80 0.29 -35.75
CA MET A 791 60.06 -0.44 -34.51
C MET A 791 60.18 0.49 -33.28
N ASP A 792 60.74 1.69 -33.46
CA ASP A 792 60.92 2.68 -32.39
C ASP A 792 59.62 3.42 -32.05
N GLU A 793 58.81 3.79 -33.06
CA GLU A 793 57.59 4.61 -32.88
C GLU A 793 56.33 3.77 -32.60
N VAL A 794 56.27 2.52 -33.08
CA VAL A 794 55.08 1.68 -32.99
C VAL A 794 55.41 0.41 -32.20
N PRO A 795 54.98 0.28 -30.94
CA PRO A 795 55.22 -0.94 -30.18
C PRO A 795 54.45 -2.14 -30.76
N LEU A 796 54.88 -3.34 -30.38
CA LEU A 796 54.06 -4.54 -30.56
C LEU A 796 52.79 -4.47 -29.71
N GLY A 797 51.80 -5.33 -29.98
CA GLY A 797 50.53 -5.24 -29.27
C GLY A 797 50.64 -5.46 -27.76
N ASP A 798 50.38 -4.43 -26.96
CA ASP A 798 50.45 -4.50 -25.48
C ASP A 798 49.43 -5.48 -24.87
N LYS A 799 48.30 -5.67 -25.56
CA LYS A 799 47.20 -6.55 -25.12
C LYS A 799 47.28 -7.96 -25.70
N VAL A 800 48.28 -8.24 -26.55
CA VAL A 800 48.53 -9.59 -27.07
C VAL A 800 49.01 -10.47 -25.89
N PRO A 801 48.48 -11.68 -25.70
CA PRO A 801 48.95 -12.57 -24.64
C PRO A 801 50.43 -12.96 -24.86
N ARG A 802 51.28 -12.72 -23.85
CA ARG A 802 52.72 -13.05 -23.84
C ARG A 802 53.08 -13.85 -22.59
N LYS A 803 54.15 -14.65 -22.64
CA LYS A 803 54.74 -15.22 -21.41
C LYS A 803 55.37 -14.06 -20.62
N LYS A 804 55.14 -14.04 -19.31
CA LYS A 804 55.69 -13.03 -18.40
C LYS A 804 56.94 -13.52 -17.72
#